data_AF-A0A928H094-F1
#
_entry.id   AF-A0A928H094-F1
#
_cell.length_a   1.000
_cell.length_b   1.000
_cell.length_c   1.000
_cell.angle_alpha   90.00
_cell.angle_beta   90.00
_cell.angle_gamma   90.00
#
_symmetry.space_group_name_H-M   'P 1'
#
loop_
_entity.id
_entity.type
_entity.pdbx_description
1 polymer ?
#
loop_
_entity_poly.entity_id
_entity_poly.type
_entity_poly.pdbx_seq_one_letter_code
_entity_poly.pdbx_strand_id
1 'polypeptide(L)'
;MKNILKKMFFVDAPAQGAFAGTTMLLVSLWLAPALYLLCDGLARPWVFRGNPQALILLLPVPAFLYWLILFIRFHRSEILCKKPKWNSPGMLVSLAFLLAAMATAPWIPSSYGIGYGFCFLLVLPVWVMPPASMPRYWKYWLPRAFCWTGAFWCADHFLKCLRLTCSEVWVFYMRTSMTTIWDGNYTPGKDLMIVYLGVILFIAGYLLSAKMYAAAGIPFKKIFGLPVKIMLGIWATVYLISGGMAVVQHRAAERTAAELGEFFGYPLNADGLNALLRKNGWGITAKPFIPHHYLFHPYLTKNNVVLPKKLRQQWQAEIEGLTPLKEWERDLDKPFRSGFFPMKNDRLDCAFSYHSDYRSFFWLEWWKIVFLLEKNDPAEALKVLHRMENALEFYRRNPINMHELLWNDAHCRLNVMELLLADGRVPDPELKRWSADLEQREKEIPERERLSIYMHTVRINCLFYRLAHGDHSLPLYPLRWLYPPAWYYAELDRKMSLSRFRHNRYSKLPYSDYNFGIGRFYSNLPVQIMTRNSRTLTAKYRAMRALIGVELEKRRTGKYPDQLENPPVDPFTGKPMFYKKGKMPLLVKVWNPALGKLIPERREADGIAVWSLGWNRKSEQGQDQAAVREYADDVRAKMIFKKEDAN
;
A
#
# COMPACT_ATOMS: atom_id res chain seq x y z
N MET A 1 -52.00 -3.05 24.74
CA MET A 1 -50.98 -3.97 24.18
C MET A 1 -51.49 -4.85 23.02
N LYS A 2 -52.63 -5.57 23.15
CA LYS A 2 -53.18 -6.46 22.08
C LYS A 2 -53.36 -5.77 20.70
N ASN A 3 -53.91 -4.55 20.66
CA ASN A 3 -54.14 -3.82 19.40
C ASN A 3 -52.83 -3.34 18.74
N ILE A 4 -51.79 -3.06 19.52
CA ILE A 4 -50.47 -2.64 19.02
C ILE A 4 -49.78 -3.85 18.37
N LEU A 5 -49.76 -5.00 19.05
CA LEU A 5 -49.21 -6.24 18.50
C LEU A 5 -49.96 -6.69 17.24
N LYS A 6 -51.29 -6.51 17.20
CA LYS A 6 -52.08 -6.80 15.98
C LYS A 6 -51.64 -5.97 14.78
N LYS A 7 -51.38 -4.67 14.99
CA LYS A 7 -50.88 -3.76 13.95
C LYS A 7 -49.41 -4.05 13.58
N MET A 8 -48.54 -4.28 14.56
CA MET A 8 -47.12 -4.59 14.33
C MET A 8 -46.91 -5.91 13.58
N PHE A 9 -47.73 -6.94 13.81
CA PHE A 9 -47.59 -8.22 13.13
C PHE A 9 -48.56 -8.39 11.96
N PHE A 10 -49.20 -7.30 11.51
CA PHE A 10 -50.09 -7.28 10.35
C PHE A 10 -51.15 -8.38 10.38
N VAL A 11 -51.76 -8.60 11.54
CA VAL A 11 -52.69 -9.73 11.75
C VAL A 11 -53.88 -9.65 10.82
N ASP A 12 -54.38 -8.43 10.58
CA ASP A 12 -55.55 -8.17 9.76
C ASP A 12 -55.21 -7.92 8.27
N ALA A 13 -53.92 -7.77 7.93
CA ALA A 13 -53.45 -7.47 6.58
C ALA A 13 -52.14 -8.22 6.26
N PRO A 14 -52.14 -9.56 6.28
CA PRO A 14 -50.92 -10.36 6.29
C PRO A 14 -50.09 -10.24 5.00
N ALA A 15 -50.71 -10.04 3.83
CA ALA A 15 -49.98 -9.81 2.57
C ALA A 15 -49.21 -8.48 2.57
N GLN A 16 -49.82 -7.44 3.14
CA GLN A 16 -49.18 -6.14 3.36
C GLN A 16 -48.02 -6.27 4.36
N GLY A 17 -48.16 -7.12 5.38
CA GLY A 17 -47.10 -7.45 6.32
C GLY A 17 -45.90 -8.13 5.68
N ALA A 18 -46.13 -9.18 4.87
CA ALA A 18 -45.04 -9.88 4.19
C ALA A 18 -44.23 -8.95 3.27
N PHE A 19 -44.92 -8.05 2.53
CA PHE A 19 -44.25 -7.05 1.70
C PHE A 19 -43.51 -5.98 2.54
N ALA A 20 -44.08 -5.54 3.66
CA ALA A 20 -43.41 -4.64 4.59
C ALA A 20 -42.13 -5.27 5.15
N GLY A 21 -42.17 -6.54 5.58
CA GLY A 21 -40.98 -7.29 6.00
C GLY A 21 -39.92 -7.39 4.90
N THR A 22 -40.33 -7.56 3.65
CA THR A 22 -39.41 -7.65 2.50
C THR A 22 -38.70 -6.31 2.28
N THR A 23 -39.46 -5.22 2.35
CA THR A 23 -38.90 -3.85 2.29
C THR A 23 -37.93 -3.60 3.44
N MET A 24 -38.27 -4.04 4.66
CA MET A 24 -37.41 -3.90 5.84
C MET A 24 -36.07 -4.62 5.67
N LEU A 25 -36.10 -5.86 5.17
CA LEU A 25 -34.90 -6.63 4.89
C LEU A 25 -34.00 -5.90 3.88
N LEU A 26 -34.55 -5.47 2.74
CA LEU A 26 -33.79 -4.76 1.70
C LEU A 26 -33.20 -3.43 2.21
N VAL A 27 -34.00 -2.64 2.92
CA VAL A 27 -33.55 -1.36 3.49
C VAL A 27 -32.49 -1.59 4.57
N SER A 28 -32.64 -2.60 5.43
CA SER A 28 -31.64 -2.94 6.46
C SER A 28 -30.31 -3.40 5.86
N LEU A 29 -30.34 -4.15 4.76
CA LEU A 29 -29.15 -4.62 4.04
C LEU A 29 -28.36 -3.47 3.42
N TRP A 30 -29.05 -2.43 2.95
CA TRP A 30 -28.41 -1.22 2.45
C TRP A 30 -27.96 -0.29 3.59
N LEU A 31 -28.78 -0.12 4.63
CA LEU A 31 -28.51 0.79 5.74
C LEU A 31 -27.38 0.30 6.66
N ALA A 32 -27.25 -0.99 6.91
CA ALA A 32 -26.23 -1.52 7.81
C ALA A 32 -24.79 -1.11 7.40
N PRO A 33 -24.34 -1.36 6.15
CA PRO A 33 -23.03 -0.90 5.72
C PRO A 33 -22.98 0.64 5.58
N ALA A 34 -24.10 1.32 5.29
CA ALA A 34 -24.12 2.78 5.16
C ALA A 34 -23.90 3.47 6.50
N LEU A 35 -24.62 3.02 7.54
CA LEU A 35 -24.48 3.49 8.91
C LEU A 35 -23.10 3.16 9.46
N TYR A 36 -22.55 1.98 9.15
CA TYR A 36 -21.16 1.66 9.49
C TYR A 36 -20.19 2.70 8.91
N LEU A 37 -20.26 2.97 7.60
CA LEU A 37 -19.37 3.93 6.94
C LEU A 37 -19.56 5.37 7.44
N LEU A 38 -20.80 5.77 7.74
CA LEU A 38 -21.10 7.08 8.32
C LEU A 38 -20.59 7.20 9.76
N CYS A 39 -20.81 6.19 10.60
CA CYS A 39 -20.32 6.16 11.98
C CYS A 39 -18.79 6.12 12.04
N ASP A 40 -18.15 5.32 11.19
CA ASP A 40 -16.68 5.25 11.09
C ASP A 40 -16.10 6.59 10.61
N GLY A 41 -16.75 7.24 9.63
CA GLY A 41 -16.35 8.57 9.16
C GLY A 41 -16.58 9.71 10.15
N LEU A 42 -17.51 9.57 11.11
CA LEU A 42 -17.87 10.60 12.10
C LEU A 42 -17.22 10.39 13.48
N ALA A 43 -16.93 9.15 13.87
CA ALA A 43 -16.40 8.81 15.19
C ALA A 43 -14.96 8.28 15.10
N ARG A 44 -14.01 8.96 15.77
CA ARG A 44 -12.69 8.36 16.06
C ARG A 44 -12.89 7.07 16.91
N PRO A 45 -12.00 6.07 16.84
CA PRO A 45 -12.32 4.64 16.71
C PRO A 45 -12.51 3.85 18.02
N TRP A 46 -13.03 4.46 19.08
CA TRP A 46 -13.04 3.83 20.41
C TRP A 46 -14.14 2.77 20.52
N VAL A 47 -15.27 2.98 19.83
CA VAL A 47 -16.43 2.07 19.85
C VAL A 47 -16.33 0.95 18.79
N PHE A 48 -15.41 1.07 17.81
CA PHE A 48 -15.43 0.26 16.58
C PHE A 48 -14.19 -0.62 16.33
N ARG A 49 -13.32 -0.84 17.34
CA ARG A 49 -12.20 -1.81 17.24
C ARG A 49 -12.63 -3.29 17.23
N GLY A 50 -13.93 -3.58 17.37
CA GLY A 50 -14.49 -4.95 17.30
C GLY A 50 -14.65 -5.47 15.87
N ASN A 51 -15.11 -6.72 15.73
CA ASN A 51 -15.33 -7.36 14.43
C ASN A 51 -16.38 -6.56 13.61
N PRO A 52 -16.01 -5.83 12.54
CA PRO A 52 -16.92 -4.99 11.78
C PRO A 52 -18.04 -5.81 11.13
N GLN A 53 -17.81 -7.11 10.93
CA GLN A 53 -18.79 -8.05 10.40
C GLN A 53 -19.96 -8.24 11.38
N ALA A 54 -19.71 -8.24 12.69
CA ALA A 54 -20.76 -8.40 13.69
C ALA A 54 -21.75 -7.22 13.65
N LEU A 55 -21.24 -5.99 13.51
CA LEU A 55 -22.04 -4.77 13.44
C LEU A 55 -22.86 -4.68 12.14
N ILE A 56 -22.28 -5.08 11.01
CA ILE A 56 -22.99 -5.14 9.72
C ILE A 56 -24.15 -6.16 9.77
N LEU A 57 -24.06 -7.17 10.64
CA LEU A 57 -25.09 -8.19 10.83
C LEU A 57 -26.18 -7.82 11.88
N LEU A 58 -25.95 -6.82 12.74
CA LEU A 58 -26.89 -6.44 13.81
C LEU A 58 -28.26 -5.93 13.31
N LEU A 59 -28.31 -5.33 12.12
CA LEU A 59 -29.57 -4.86 11.52
C LEU A 59 -30.22 -5.89 10.58
N PRO A 60 -29.48 -6.56 9.68
CA PRO A 60 -30.09 -7.52 8.74
C PRO A 60 -30.60 -8.79 9.41
N VAL A 61 -29.96 -9.30 10.46
CA VAL A 61 -30.37 -10.55 11.12
C VAL A 61 -31.74 -10.41 11.80
N PRO A 62 -31.99 -9.40 12.67
CA PRO A 62 -33.32 -9.17 13.21
C PRO A 62 -34.35 -8.85 12.13
N ALA A 63 -33.96 -8.12 11.08
CA ALA A 63 -34.86 -7.81 9.97
C ALA A 63 -35.29 -9.05 9.20
N PHE A 64 -34.37 -9.99 9.00
CA PHE A 64 -34.64 -11.29 8.40
C PHE A 64 -35.57 -12.14 9.27
N LEU A 65 -35.32 -12.22 10.58
CA LEU A 65 -36.18 -12.96 11.51
C LEU A 65 -37.60 -12.39 11.54
N TYR A 66 -37.73 -11.07 11.57
CA TYR A 66 -39.04 -10.41 11.53
C TYR A 66 -39.75 -10.62 10.19
N TRP A 67 -39.03 -10.53 9.06
CA TRP A 67 -39.57 -10.89 7.75
C TRP A 67 -40.08 -12.33 7.73
N LEU A 68 -39.32 -13.29 8.27
CA LEU A 68 -39.69 -14.70 8.33
C LEU A 68 -40.99 -14.91 9.12
N ILE A 69 -41.15 -14.23 10.27
CA ILE A 69 -42.38 -14.26 11.07
C ILE A 69 -43.57 -13.76 10.26
N LEU A 70 -43.45 -12.61 9.59
CA LEU A 70 -44.53 -12.04 8.77
C LEU A 70 -44.85 -12.92 7.57
N PHE A 71 -43.84 -13.53 6.95
CA PHE A 71 -43.99 -14.44 5.83
C PHE A 71 -44.74 -15.73 6.22
N ILE A 72 -44.33 -16.39 7.31
CA ILE A 72 -45.01 -17.59 7.83
C ILE A 72 -46.47 -17.28 8.15
N ARG A 73 -46.74 -16.11 8.74
CA ARG A 73 -48.10 -15.69 9.08
C ARG A 73 -48.97 -15.49 7.84
N PHE A 74 -48.41 -14.86 6.81
CA PHE A 74 -49.05 -14.72 5.52
C PHE A 74 -49.36 -16.07 4.88
N HIS A 75 -48.41 -16.99 4.89
CA HIS A 75 -48.60 -18.33 4.35
C HIS A 75 -49.70 -19.11 5.09
N ARG A 76 -49.74 -19.04 6.43
CA ARG A 76 -50.82 -19.63 7.23
C ARG A 76 -52.19 -19.05 6.88
N SER A 77 -52.30 -17.74 6.64
CA SER A 77 -53.57 -17.10 6.26
C SER A 77 -54.09 -17.57 4.91
N GLU A 78 -53.21 -17.78 3.92
CA GLU A 78 -53.59 -18.32 2.60
C GLU A 78 -53.97 -19.81 2.68
N ILE A 79 -53.24 -20.63 3.47
CA ILE A 79 -53.56 -22.05 3.69
C ILE A 79 -54.92 -22.22 4.38
N LEU A 80 -55.19 -21.42 5.40
CA LEU A 80 -56.43 -21.53 6.19
C LEU A 80 -57.66 -21.05 5.41
N CYS A 81 -57.49 -20.17 4.42
CA CYS A 81 -58.59 -19.61 3.64
C CYS A 81 -58.91 -20.39 2.34
N LYS A 82 -58.02 -21.24 1.80
CA LYS A 82 -58.22 -21.97 0.53
C LYS A 82 -57.69 -23.40 0.59
N LYS A 83 -58.56 -24.37 0.24
CA LYS A 83 -58.40 -25.84 0.39
C LYS A 83 -56.93 -26.36 0.37
N PRO A 84 -56.52 -27.15 1.38
CA PRO A 84 -55.15 -27.62 1.54
C PRO A 84 -54.96 -28.89 0.71
N LYS A 85 -54.28 -28.81 -0.43
CA LYS A 85 -53.82 -30.05 -1.10
C LYS A 85 -52.32 -30.14 -1.38
N TRP A 86 -51.53 -29.06 -1.23
CA TRP A 86 -50.16 -29.06 -1.77
C TRP A 86 -49.06 -28.32 -0.96
N ASN A 87 -49.24 -28.01 0.34
CA ASN A 87 -48.41 -26.95 0.98
C ASN A 87 -47.50 -27.35 2.16
N SER A 88 -47.52 -28.57 2.71
CA SER A 88 -46.65 -28.94 3.86
C SER A 88 -45.21 -29.37 3.51
N PRO A 89 -44.92 -30.13 2.44
CA PRO A 89 -43.57 -30.58 2.14
C PRO A 89 -42.67 -29.44 1.64
N GLY A 90 -43.19 -28.54 0.80
CA GLY A 90 -42.43 -27.41 0.26
C GLY A 90 -41.94 -26.44 1.33
N MET A 91 -42.73 -26.21 2.39
CA MET A 91 -42.33 -25.37 3.52
C MET A 91 -41.25 -26.05 4.38
N LEU A 92 -41.35 -27.37 4.60
CA LEU A 92 -40.34 -28.15 5.33
C LEU A 92 -39.02 -28.24 4.55
N VAL A 93 -39.07 -28.43 3.23
CA VAL A 93 -37.89 -28.40 2.35
C VAL A 93 -37.25 -27.00 2.35
N SER A 94 -38.06 -25.94 2.31
CA SER A 94 -37.55 -24.55 2.42
C SER A 94 -36.88 -24.28 3.76
N LEU A 95 -37.47 -24.79 4.85
CA LEU A 95 -36.94 -24.64 6.21
C LEU A 95 -35.67 -25.48 6.42
N ALA A 96 -35.61 -26.68 5.87
CA ALA A 96 -34.42 -27.53 5.89
C ALA A 96 -33.28 -26.90 5.08
N PHE A 97 -33.57 -26.33 3.91
CA PHE A 97 -32.59 -25.61 3.09
C PHE A 97 -32.07 -24.34 3.80
N LEU A 98 -32.95 -23.62 4.51
CA LEU A 98 -32.57 -22.50 5.38
C LEU A 98 -31.61 -22.94 6.50
N LEU A 99 -31.93 -24.01 7.23
CA LEU A 99 -31.11 -24.52 8.32
C LEU A 99 -29.75 -25.02 7.82
N ALA A 100 -29.71 -25.70 6.66
CA ALA A 100 -28.47 -26.13 6.02
C ALA A 100 -27.61 -24.94 5.54
N ALA A 101 -28.23 -23.88 5.00
CA ALA A 101 -27.53 -22.67 4.58
C ALA A 101 -26.99 -21.87 5.79
N MET A 102 -27.76 -21.73 6.87
CA MET A 102 -27.31 -21.08 8.11
C MET A 102 -26.19 -21.86 8.81
N ALA A 103 -26.20 -23.19 8.72
CA ALA A 103 -25.16 -24.04 9.27
C ALA A 103 -23.85 -24.00 8.46
N THR A 104 -23.89 -23.63 7.16
CA THR A 104 -22.72 -23.60 6.26
C THR A 104 -22.12 -22.20 6.08
N ALA A 105 -22.92 -21.13 6.24
CA ALA A 105 -22.46 -19.75 6.15
C ALA A 105 -21.29 -19.36 7.08
N PRO A 106 -21.18 -19.87 8.33
CA PRO A 106 -20.06 -19.56 9.22
C PRO A 106 -18.73 -20.22 8.81
N TRP A 107 -18.77 -21.26 7.97
CA TRP A 107 -17.61 -22.10 7.65
C TRP A 107 -16.89 -21.69 6.36
N ILE A 108 -17.35 -20.63 5.67
CA ILE A 108 -16.63 -20.05 4.52
C ILE A 108 -15.66 -19.02 5.08
N PRO A 109 -14.37 -19.36 5.28
CA PRO A 109 -13.43 -18.51 5.98
C PRO A 109 -12.84 -17.54 4.96
N SER A 110 -13.61 -16.51 4.59
CA SER A 110 -13.12 -15.39 3.79
C SER A 110 -14.18 -14.28 3.69
N SER A 111 -13.77 -13.10 3.23
CA SER A 111 -14.63 -11.96 2.87
C SER A 111 -15.78 -12.29 1.89
N TYR A 112 -15.84 -13.52 1.38
CA TYR A 112 -16.87 -14.05 0.51
C TYR A 112 -18.09 -14.58 1.28
N GLY A 113 -17.93 -15.03 2.53
CA GLY A 113 -19.03 -15.62 3.32
C GLY A 113 -20.19 -14.65 3.57
N ILE A 114 -19.90 -13.35 3.66
CA ILE A 114 -20.91 -12.29 3.87
C ILE A 114 -21.72 -12.02 2.59
N GLY A 115 -21.05 -11.91 1.43
CA GLY A 115 -21.71 -11.70 0.15
C GLY A 115 -22.57 -12.90 -0.26
N TYR A 116 -22.03 -14.11 -0.14
CA TYR A 116 -22.80 -15.34 -0.36
C TYR A 116 -23.93 -15.48 0.66
N GLY A 117 -23.67 -15.26 1.95
CA GLY A 117 -24.69 -15.29 3.00
C GLY A 117 -25.86 -14.33 2.73
N PHE A 118 -25.59 -13.10 2.26
CA PHE A 118 -26.62 -12.14 1.88
C PHE A 118 -27.39 -12.54 0.62
N CYS A 119 -26.72 -13.07 -0.41
CA CYS A 119 -27.39 -13.63 -1.58
C CYS A 119 -28.29 -14.82 -1.18
N PHE A 120 -27.84 -15.69 -0.27
CA PHE A 120 -28.62 -16.83 0.23
C PHE A 120 -29.85 -16.39 1.05
N LEU A 121 -29.72 -15.39 1.92
CA LEU A 121 -30.85 -14.81 2.67
C LEU A 121 -31.93 -14.20 1.76
N LEU A 122 -31.58 -13.82 0.53
CA LEU A 122 -32.51 -13.26 -0.46
C LEU A 122 -33.03 -14.30 -1.47
N VAL A 123 -32.28 -15.37 -1.76
CA VAL A 123 -32.70 -16.48 -2.63
C VAL A 123 -33.93 -17.20 -2.06
N LEU A 124 -34.00 -17.43 -0.74
CA LEU A 124 -35.14 -18.08 -0.08
C LEU A 124 -36.48 -17.32 -0.23
N PRO A 125 -36.57 -16.01 0.06
CA PRO A 125 -37.76 -15.18 -0.19
C PRO A 125 -38.22 -15.11 -1.64
N VAL A 126 -37.30 -15.27 -2.59
CA VAL A 126 -37.50 -14.99 -4.02
C VAL A 126 -37.82 -16.26 -4.80
N TRP A 127 -37.04 -17.32 -4.59
CA TRP A 127 -37.10 -18.54 -5.41
C TRP A 127 -37.93 -19.64 -4.77
N VAL A 128 -37.71 -19.90 -3.48
CA VAL A 128 -38.17 -21.17 -2.87
C VAL A 128 -39.53 -21.00 -2.23
N MET A 129 -39.72 -19.92 -1.47
CA MET A 129 -40.94 -19.76 -0.68
C MET A 129 -42.20 -19.36 -1.48
N PRO A 130 -42.15 -18.49 -2.51
CA PRO A 130 -43.34 -18.10 -3.27
C PRO A 130 -44.02 -19.23 -4.07
N PRO A 131 -43.33 -20.11 -4.82
CA PRO A 131 -44.00 -21.18 -5.55
C PRO A 131 -44.58 -22.25 -4.60
N ALA A 132 -43.94 -22.48 -3.44
CA ALA A 132 -44.45 -23.34 -2.39
C ALA A 132 -45.70 -22.77 -1.67
N SER A 133 -45.86 -21.45 -1.64
CA SER A 133 -46.95 -20.78 -0.92
C SER A 133 -48.08 -20.25 -1.80
N MET A 134 -47.80 -20.00 -3.08
CA MET A 134 -48.62 -19.22 -3.99
C MET A 134 -48.61 -19.74 -5.44
N PRO A 135 -48.83 -21.05 -5.69
CA PRO A 135 -48.68 -21.65 -7.02
C PRO A 135 -49.63 -21.03 -8.07
N ARG A 136 -50.78 -20.49 -7.63
CA ARG A 136 -51.77 -19.84 -8.50
C ARG A 136 -51.30 -18.50 -9.09
N TYR A 137 -50.26 -17.89 -8.52
CA TYR A 137 -49.72 -16.60 -8.96
C TYR A 137 -48.39 -16.75 -9.74
N TRP A 138 -48.16 -17.92 -10.34
CA TRP A 138 -46.94 -18.25 -11.09
C TRP A 138 -46.58 -17.21 -12.18
N LYS A 139 -47.59 -16.59 -12.80
CA LYS A 139 -47.44 -15.54 -13.82
C LYS A 139 -46.68 -14.31 -13.32
N TYR A 140 -46.71 -14.02 -12.02
CA TYR A 140 -45.95 -12.94 -11.39
C TYR A 140 -44.66 -13.45 -10.75
N TRP A 141 -44.64 -14.71 -10.31
CA TRP A 141 -43.47 -15.32 -9.70
C TRP A 141 -42.33 -15.53 -10.70
N LEU A 142 -42.59 -16.08 -11.89
CA LEU A 142 -41.51 -16.41 -12.84
C LEU A 142 -40.76 -15.15 -13.31
N PRO A 143 -41.43 -14.04 -13.72
CA PRO A 143 -40.75 -12.79 -14.03
C PRO A 143 -40.04 -12.18 -12.82
N ARG A 144 -40.63 -12.29 -11.61
CA ARG A 144 -40.02 -11.82 -10.36
C ARG A 144 -38.71 -12.55 -10.09
N ALA A 145 -38.72 -13.89 -10.16
CA ALA A 145 -37.56 -14.73 -9.92
C ALA A 145 -36.44 -14.41 -10.91
N PHE A 146 -36.78 -14.24 -12.19
CA PHE A 146 -35.84 -13.81 -13.22
C PHE A 146 -35.23 -12.43 -12.91
N CYS A 147 -36.05 -11.43 -12.55
CA CYS A 147 -35.58 -10.09 -12.22
C CYS A 147 -34.64 -10.10 -11.01
N TRP A 148 -34.99 -10.81 -9.95
CA TRP A 148 -34.13 -10.92 -8.77
C TRP A 148 -32.83 -11.67 -9.06
N THR A 149 -32.86 -12.79 -9.79
CA THR A 149 -31.63 -13.50 -10.17
C THR A 149 -30.75 -12.69 -11.08
N GLY A 150 -31.34 -12.00 -12.07
CA GLY A 150 -30.58 -11.10 -12.92
C GLY A 150 -29.95 -9.95 -12.13
N ALA A 151 -30.68 -9.37 -11.16
CA ALA A 151 -30.15 -8.35 -10.26
C ALA A 151 -29.00 -8.89 -9.39
N PHE A 152 -29.12 -10.10 -8.82
CA PHE A 152 -28.06 -10.73 -8.03
C PHE A 152 -26.85 -11.11 -8.87
N TRP A 153 -27.06 -11.59 -10.09
CA TRP A 153 -25.99 -11.88 -11.03
C TRP A 153 -25.23 -10.60 -11.39
N CYS A 154 -25.94 -9.51 -11.68
CA CYS A 154 -25.32 -8.20 -11.92
C CYS A 154 -24.58 -7.69 -10.67
N ALA A 155 -25.13 -7.91 -9.47
CA ALA A 155 -24.49 -7.51 -8.20
C ALA A 155 -23.25 -8.37 -7.88
N ASP A 156 -23.26 -9.67 -8.16
CA ASP A 156 -22.10 -10.54 -8.03
C ASP A 156 -21.00 -10.16 -9.04
N HIS A 157 -21.38 -9.90 -10.30
CA HIS A 157 -20.47 -9.35 -11.31
C HIS A 157 -19.88 -8.01 -10.86
N PHE A 158 -20.71 -7.12 -10.32
CA PHE A 158 -20.28 -5.85 -9.74
C PHE A 158 -19.27 -6.04 -8.59
N LEU A 159 -19.58 -6.93 -7.63
CA LEU A 159 -18.70 -7.22 -6.50
C LEU A 159 -17.39 -7.86 -6.95
N LYS A 160 -17.41 -8.69 -8.00
CA LYS A 160 -16.21 -9.25 -8.62
C LYS A 160 -15.37 -8.16 -9.29
N CYS A 161 -15.96 -7.25 -10.06
CA CYS A 161 -15.24 -6.13 -10.68
C CYS A 161 -14.70 -5.14 -9.64
N LEU A 162 -15.51 -4.80 -8.63
CA LEU A 162 -15.08 -3.96 -7.50
C LEU A 162 -13.95 -4.64 -6.74
N ARG A 163 -14.06 -5.95 -6.50
CA ARG A 163 -13.01 -6.71 -5.86
C ARG A 163 -11.76 -6.79 -6.71
N LEU A 164 -11.84 -6.95 -8.02
CA LEU A 164 -10.66 -6.89 -8.88
C LEU A 164 -10.02 -5.51 -8.81
N THR A 165 -10.81 -4.43 -8.76
CA THR A 165 -10.32 -3.05 -8.58
C THR A 165 -9.67 -2.83 -7.21
N CYS A 166 -10.23 -3.42 -6.14
CA CYS A 166 -9.70 -3.33 -4.77
C CYS A 166 -8.62 -4.38 -4.47
N SER A 167 -8.59 -5.50 -5.19
CA SER A 167 -7.57 -6.55 -5.09
C SER A 167 -6.42 -6.22 -6.02
N GLU A 168 -6.62 -5.45 -7.09
CA GLU A 168 -5.54 -4.77 -7.79
C GLU A 168 -4.73 -3.95 -6.80
N VAL A 169 -5.30 -3.32 -5.76
CA VAL A 169 -4.51 -2.68 -4.68
C VAL A 169 -3.63 -3.66 -3.88
N TRP A 170 -4.10 -4.90 -3.66
CA TRP A 170 -3.34 -5.96 -2.95
C TRP A 170 -2.34 -6.68 -3.86
N VAL A 171 -2.79 -7.07 -5.04
CA VAL A 171 -2.03 -7.66 -6.14
C VAL A 171 -1.01 -6.65 -6.62
N PHE A 172 -1.23 -5.34 -6.59
CA PHE A 172 -0.25 -4.31 -6.95
C PHE A 172 1.01 -4.36 -6.09
N TYR A 173 0.90 -4.74 -4.80
CA TYR A 173 2.05 -5.04 -3.95
C TYR A 173 2.78 -6.35 -4.35
N MET A 174 2.07 -7.28 -4.98
CA MET A 174 2.61 -8.53 -5.55
C MET A 174 3.00 -8.41 -7.04
N ARG A 175 2.48 -7.40 -7.77
CA ARG A 175 2.58 -7.20 -9.23
C ARG A 175 3.89 -6.52 -9.58
N THR A 176 4.51 -5.84 -8.62
CA THR A 176 5.95 -5.54 -8.64
C THR A 176 6.83 -6.80 -8.74
N SER A 177 6.27 -8.00 -8.52
CA SER A 177 6.95 -9.29 -8.65
C SER A 177 6.39 -10.20 -9.76
N MET A 178 5.25 -9.86 -10.37
CA MET A 178 4.57 -10.72 -11.37
C MET A 178 3.86 -9.90 -12.46
N THR A 179 4.63 -9.46 -13.44
CA THR A 179 4.12 -8.83 -14.67
C THR A 179 3.96 -9.89 -15.76
N THR A 180 2.82 -10.58 -15.88
CA THR A 180 2.47 -11.25 -17.16
C THR A 180 1.06 -11.81 -17.38
N ILE A 181 0.14 -11.95 -16.41
CA ILE A 181 -0.95 -12.95 -16.61
C ILE A 181 -2.38 -12.38 -16.85
N TRP A 182 -2.66 -11.08 -16.75
CA TRP A 182 -4.05 -10.61 -16.83
C TRP A 182 -4.26 -9.56 -17.93
N ASP A 183 -4.04 -9.98 -19.18
CA ASP A 183 -4.58 -9.33 -20.36
C ASP A 183 -5.75 -10.15 -20.91
N GLY A 184 -6.88 -9.49 -21.13
CA GLY A 184 -7.96 -9.99 -21.97
C GLY A 184 -9.34 -9.98 -21.32
N ASN A 185 -10.19 -9.05 -21.77
CA ASN A 185 -11.67 -9.08 -21.75
C ASN A 185 -12.44 -8.17 -20.78
N TYR A 186 -11.84 -7.14 -20.18
CA TYR A 186 -12.62 -6.10 -19.49
C TYR A 186 -12.75 -4.84 -20.34
N THR A 187 -14.00 -4.39 -20.55
CA THR A 187 -14.30 -3.15 -21.29
C THR A 187 -15.14 -2.25 -20.37
N PRO A 188 -14.59 -1.13 -19.85
CA PRO A 188 -15.20 -0.30 -18.80
C PRO A 188 -16.65 0.16 -19.04
N GLY A 189 -17.07 0.27 -20.30
CA GLY A 189 -18.46 0.61 -20.67
C GLY A 189 -19.47 -0.53 -20.52
N LYS A 190 -19.05 -1.79 -20.71
CA LYS A 190 -19.94 -2.96 -20.60
C LYS A 190 -20.26 -3.27 -19.15
N ASP A 191 -19.26 -3.16 -18.27
CA ASP A 191 -19.42 -3.44 -16.84
C ASP A 191 -20.34 -2.43 -16.16
N LEU A 192 -20.25 -1.14 -16.52
CA LEU A 192 -21.16 -0.11 -16.01
C LEU A 192 -22.61 -0.34 -16.45
N MET A 193 -22.84 -0.76 -17.70
CA MET A 193 -24.17 -1.13 -18.20
C MET A 193 -24.76 -2.32 -17.44
N ILE A 194 -23.94 -3.31 -17.09
CA ILE A 194 -24.38 -4.46 -16.26
C ILE A 194 -24.84 -3.99 -14.88
N VAL A 195 -24.15 -3.02 -14.26
CA VAL A 195 -24.59 -2.46 -12.97
C VAL A 195 -25.94 -1.75 -13.09
N TYR A 196 -26.12 -0.87 -14.09
CA TYR A 196 -27.39 -0.18 -14.30
C TYR A 196 -28.54 -1.16 -14.61
N LEU A 197 -28.27 -2.18 -15.43
CA LEU A 197 -29.21 -3.27 -15.68
C LEU A 197 -29.60 -3.97 -14.38
N GLY A 198 -28.62 -4.26 -13.51
CA GLY A 198 -28.85 -4.83 -12.19
C GLY A 198 -29.79 -3.98 -11.32
N VAL A 199 -29.64 -2.65 -11.32
CA VAL A 199 -30.53 -1.72 -10.60
C VAL A 199 -31.95 -1.75 -11.16
N ILE A 200 -32.11 -1.74 -12.49
CA ILE A 200 -33.42 -1.82 -13.15
C ILE A 200 -34.10 -3.15 -12.79
N LEU A 201 -33.38 -4.27 -12.88
CA LEU A 201 -33.88 -5.59 -12.55
C LEU A 201 -34.24 -5.71 -11.06
N PHE A 202 -33.48 -5.06 -10.17
CA PHE A 202 -33.79 -4.99 -8.75
C PHE A 202 -35.12 -4.26 -8.50
N ILE A 203 -35.31 -3.08 -9.12
CA ILE A 203 -36.56 -2.31 -9.00
C ILE A 203 -37.74 -3.10 -9.59
N ALA A 204 -37.56 -3.71 -10.76
CA ALA A 204 -38.58 -4.56 -11.38
C ALA A 204 -38.94 -5.76 -10.48
N GLY A 205 -37.94 -6.44 -9.92
CA GLY A 205 -38.12 -7.54 -8.97
C GLY A 205 -38.89 -7.11 -7.72
N TYR A 206 -38.60 -5.93 -7.17
CA TYR A 206 -39.32 -5.36 -6.03
C TYR A 206 -40.79 -5.05 -6.36
N LEU A 207 -41.07 -4.40 -7.51
CA LEU A 207 -42.43 -4.09 -7.95
C LEU A 207 -43.25 -5.35 -8.30
N LEU A 208 -42.62 -6.36 -8.90
CA LEU A 208 -43.25 -7.65 -9.17
C LEU A 208 -43.54 -8.41 -7.88
N SER A 209 -42.69 -8.28 -6.86
CA SER A 209 -42.96 -8.78 -5.50
C SER A 209 -44.21 -8.11 -4.93
N ALA A 210 -44.33 -6.78 -5.05
CA ALA A 210 -45.52 -6.05 -4.62
C ALA A 210 -46.79 -6.50 -5.35
N LYS A 211 -46.73 -6.71 -6.68
CA LYS A 211 -47.86 -7.21 -7.48
C LYS A 211 -48.28 -8.61 -7.07
N MET A 212 -47.31 -9.49 -6.79
CA MET A 212 -47.58 -10.85 -6.33
C MET A 212 -48.30 -10.86 -4.97
N TYR A 213 -47.86 -10.04 -4.01
CA TYR A 213 -48.56 -9.90 -2.73
C TYR A 213 -49.92 -9.20 -2.87
N ALA A 214 -50.07 -8.23 -3.79
CA ALA A 214 -51.36 -7.60 -4.09
C ALA A 214 -52.38 -8.61 -4.63
N ALA A 215 -51.93 -9.57 -5.46
CA ALA A 215 -52.79 -10.60 -6.04
C ALA A 215 -53.46 -11.51 -4.99
N ALA A 216 -52.98 -11.52 -3.73
CA ALA A 216 -53.61 -12.19 -2.60
C ALA A 216 -54.91 -11.51 -2.09
N GLY A 217 -55.42 -10.50 -2.79
CA GLY A 217 -56.73 -9.87 -2.50
C GLY A 217 -56.64 -8.45 -1.95
N ILE A 218 -55.51 -7.77 -2.10
CA ILE A 218 -55.33 -6.38 -1.66
C ILE A 218 -55.05 -5.48 -2.87
N PRO A 219 -55.72 -4.32 -3.02
CA PRO A 219 -55.39 -3.37 -4.08
C PRO A 219 -53.90 -2.99 -4.07
N PHE A 220 -53.24 -2.98 -5.23
CA PHE A 220 -51.80 -2.74 -5.36
C PHE A 220 -51.33 -1.46 -4.65
N LYS A 221 -52.11 -0.37 -4.70
CA LYS A 221 -51.78 0.89 -4.00
C LYS A 221 -51.74 0.72 -2.47
N LYS A 222 -52.55 -0.18 -1.89
CA LYS A 222 -52.62 -0.43 -0.45
C LYS A 222 -51.48 -1.33 0.07
N ILE A 223 -50.79 -2.06 -0.81
CA ILE A 223 -49.57 -2.80 -0.46
C ILE A 223 -48.47 -1.85 0.01
N PHE A 224 -48.36 -0.65 -0.58
CA PHE A 224 -47.49 0.43 -0.12
C PHE A 224 -48.09 1.20 1.06
N GLY A 225 -48.38 0.49 2.15
CA GLY A 225 -48.90 1.09 3.38
C GLY A 225 -47.89 1.99 4.10
N LEU A 226 -48.32 2.60 5.20
CA LEU A 226 -47.51 3.51 6.01
C LEU A 226 -46.13 2.94 6.40
N PRO A 227 -45.99 1.68 6.87
CA PRO A 227 -44.68 1.14 7.24
C PRO A 227 -43.69 1.08 6.09
N VAL A 228 -44.14 0.67 4.89
CA VAL A 228 -43.31 0.65 3.67
C VAL A 228 -42.85 2.06 3.31
N LYS A 229 -43.79 3.03 3.33
CA LYS A 229 -43.48 4.44 3.04
C LYS A 229 -42.46 5.02 4.02
N ILE A 230 -42.56 4.70 5.31
CA ILE A 230 -41.60 5.14 6.32
C ILE A 230 -40.21 4.56 6.03
N MET A 231 -40.10 3.25 5.75
CA MET A 231 -38.81 2.61 5.47
C MET A 231 -38.15 3.17 4.21
N LEU A 232 -38.92 3.37 3.13
CA LEU A 232 -38.42 4.01 1.92
C LEU A 232 -38.04 5.48 2.16
N GLY A 233 -38.79 6.18 3.01
CA GLY A 233 -38.48 7.55 3.42
C GLY A 233 -37.18 7.65 4.21
N ILE A 234 -36.91 6.72 5.14
CA ILE A 234 -35.65 6.63 5.87
C ILE A 234 -34.50 6.36 4.89
N TRP A 235 -34.64 5.37 4.02
CA TRP A 235 -33.64 5.06 3.00
C TRP A 235 -33.33 6.28 2.12
N ALA A 236 -34.35 6.94 1.58
CA ALA A 236 -34.19 8.12 0.75
C ALA A 236 -33.52 9.27 1.50
N THR A 237 -33.89 9.49 2.77
CA THR A 237 -33.30 10.53 3.62
C THR A 237 -31.80 10.26 3.84
N VAL A 238 -31.43 9.04 4.22
CA VAL A 238 -30.02 8.66 4.42
C VAL A 238 -29.23 8.78 3.11
N TYR A 239 -29.80 8.31 2.01
CA TYR A 239 -29.22 8.42 0.68
C TYR A 239 -28.93 9.89 0.30
N LEU A 240 -29.91 10.79 0.47
CA LEU A 240 -29.77 12.21 0.13
C LEU A 240 -28.74 12.91 1.03
N ILE A 241 -28.78 12.64 2.34
CA ILE A 241 -27.80 13.20 3.30
C ILE A 241 -26.39 12.73 2.93
N SER A 242 -26.19 11.43 2.70
CA SER A 242 -24.89 10.90 2.30
C SER A 242 -24.43 11.45 0.95
N GLY A 243 -25.35 11.64 0.00
CA GLY A 243 -25.07 12.31 -1.28
C GLY A 243 -24.55 13.75 -1.08
N GLY A 244 -25.24 14.54 -0.25
CA GLY A 244 -24.80 15.89 0.10
C GLY A 244 -23.42 15.89 0.77
N MET A 245 -23.21 15.02 1.75
CA MET A 245 -21.92 14.86 2.43
C MET A 245 -20.81 14.47 1.47
N ALA A 246 -21.07 13.57 0.53
CA ALA A 246 -20.09 13.13 -0.44
C ALA A 246 -19.66 14.27 -1.40
N VAL A 247 -20.60 15.09 -1.84
CA VAL A 247 -20.29 16.30 -2.64
C VAL A 247 -19.47 17.29 -1.84
N VAL A 248 -19.80 17.52 -0.57
CA VAL A 248 -19.05 18.41 0.33
C VAL A 248 -17.62 17.90 0.53
N GLN A 249 -17.44 16.59 0.79
CA GLN A 249 -16.10 16.03 0.97
C GLN A 249 -15.28 16.01 -0.31
N HIS A 250 -15.90 15.73 -1.46
CA HIS A 250 -15.22 15.84 -2.75
C HIS A 250 -14.64 17.25 -2.95
N ARG A 251 -15.44 18.30 -2.71
CA ARG A 251 -14.96 19.70 -2.77
C ARG A 251 -13.87 19.99 -1.74
N ALA A 252 -13.99 19.46 -0.52
CA ALA A 252 -12.99 19.66 0.52
C ALA A 252 -11.65 18.96 0.18
N ALA A 253 -11.72 17.78 -0.43
CA ALA A 253 -10.57 17.03 -0.88
C ALA A 253 -9.88 17.71 -2.08
N GLU A 254 -10.64 18.24 -3.05
CA GLU A 254 -10.11 19.09 -4.12
C GLU A 254 -9.44 20.37 -3.60
N ARG A 255 -10.06 21.06 -2.64
CA ARG A 255 -9.44 22.23 -2.00
C ARG A 255 -8.13 21.87 -1.30
N THR A 256 -8.11 20.77 -0.55
CA THR A 256 -6.90 20.29 0.13
C THR A 256 -5.81 19.96 -0.90
N ALA A 257 -6.19 19.37 -2.05
CA ALA A 257 -5.26 19.08 -3.13
C ALA A 257 -4.70 20.37 -3.76
N ALA A 258 -5.54 21.39 -3.97
CA ALA A 258 -5.14 22.68 -4.50
C ALA A 258 -4.21 23.45 -3.54
N GLU A 259 -4.55 23.52 -2.25
CA GLU A 259 -3.72 24.15 -1.20
C GLU A 259 -2.32 23.51 -1.11
N LEU A 260 -2.25 22.18 -1.18
CA LEU A 260 -0.97 21.49 -1.22
C LEU A 260 -0.23 21.74 -2.54
N GLY A 261 -0.96 21.83 -3.65
CA GLY A 261 -0.38 22.19 -4.93
C GLY A 261 0.29 23.58 -4.89
N GLU A 262 -0.36 24.56 -4.28
CA GLU A 262 0.21 25.89 -4.02
C GLU A 262 1.43 25.80 -3.09
N PHE A 263 1.36 25.03 -2.00
CA PHE A 263 2.47 24.82 -1.08
C PHE A 263 3.72 24.23 -1.76
N PHE A 264 3.54 23.28 -2.68
CA PHE A 264 4.64 22.68 -3.45
C PHE A 264 5.03 23.49 -4.69
N GLY A 265 4.21 24.43 -5.13
CA GLY A 265 4.39 25.21 -6.35
C GLY A 265 4.03 24.48 -7.64
N TYR A 266 3.38 23.32 -7.55
CA TYR A 266 2.94 22.51 -8.68
C TYR A 266 1.63 21.79 -8.36
N PRO A 267 0.70 21.63 -9.33
CA PRO A 267 -0.53 20.87 -9.12
C PRO A 267 -0.27 19.42 -8.66
N LEU A 268 -1.11 18.90 -7.74
CA LEU A 268 -1.00 17.52 -7.26
C LEU A 268 -1.54 16.47 -8.25
N ASN A 269 -1.01 16.46 -9.47
CA ASN A 269 -1.37 15.53 -10.53
C ASN A 269 -0.15 15.21 -11.41
N ALA A 270 -0.34 14.34 -12.41
CA ALA A 270 0.71 13.94 -13.33
C ALA A 270 1.26 15.11 -14.15
N ASP A 271 0.44 16.11 -14.49
CA ASP A 271 0.88 17.29 -15.25
C ASP A 271 1.83 18.17 -14.42
N GLY A 272 1.49 18.39 -13.14
CA GLY A 272 2.38 19.09 -12.21
C GLY A 272 3.70 18.36 -12.00
N LEU A 273 3.66 17.02 -11.89
CA LEU A 273 4.87 16.21 -11.83
C LEU A 273 5.70 16.29 -13.13
N ASN A 274 5.06 16.20 -14.30
CA ASN A 274 5.72 16.35 -15.60
C ASN A 274 6.38 17.73 -15.75
N ALA A 275 5.71 18.80 -15.29
CA ALA A 275 6.24 20.15 -15.31
C ALA A 275 7.49 20.27 -14.42
N LEU A 276 7.43 19.71 -13.20
CA LEU A 276 8.58 19.65 -12.29
C LEU A 276 9.75 18.87 -12.92
N LEU A 277 9.48 17.71 -13.53
CA LEU A 277 10.50 16.89 -14.19
C LEU A 277 11.16 17.66 -15.34
N ARG A 278 10.37 18.28 -16.23
CA ARG A 278 10.89 19.08 -17.35
C ARG A 278 11.72 20.27 -16.89
N LYS A 279 11.25 21.03 -15.89
CA LYS A 279 11.96 22.21 -15.36
C LYS A 279 13.37 21.85 -14.89
N ASN A 280 13.52 20.68 -14.27
CA ASN A 280 14.81 20.24 -13.74
C ASN A 280 15.62 19.40 -14.74
N GLY A 281 15.16 19.22 -15.98
CA GLY A 281 15.78 18.33 -16.96
C GLY A 281 15.80 16.87 -16.50
N TRP A 282 14.87 16.49 -15.63
CA TRP A 282 14.75 15.14 -15.09
C TRP A 282 13.95 14.28 -16.05
N GLY A 283 14.46 13.07 -16.25
CA GLY A 283 13.82 12.05 -17.06
C GLY A 283 13.63 10.77 -16.25
N ILE A 284 12.63 10.01 -16.65
CA ILE A 284 12.40 8.63 -16.21
C ILE A 284 12.85 7.80 -17.40
N THR A 285 13.52 6.66 -17.26
CA THR A 285 13.94 5.89 -18.44
C THR A 285 13.03 4.70 -18.72
N ALA A 286 12.79 4.45 -20.01
CA ALA A 286 12.13 3.25 -20.54
C ALA A 286 13.12 2.25 -21.13
N LYS A 287 14.43 2.45 -20.95
CA LYS A 287 15.36 1.32 -20.99
C LYS A 287 15.43 0.77 -19.57
N PRO A 288 14.59 -0.23 -19.23
CA PRO A 288 14.80 -0.98 -18.01
C PRO A 288 16.25 -1.47 -18.00
N PHE A 289 16.89 -1.45 -16.83
CA PHE A 289 17.89 -2.48 -16.57
C PHE A 289 17.12 -3.78 -16.83
N ILE A 290 17.52 -4.56 -17.84
CA ILE A 290 16.80 -5.79 -18.18
C ILE A 290 16.71 -6.58 -16.86
N PRO A 291 15.50 -6.93 -16.38
CA PRO A 291 15.34 -7.56 -15.08
C PRO A 291 16.07 -8.90 -15.07
N HIS A 292 17.29 -8.89 -14.55
CA HIS A 292 18.02 -10.11 -14.27
C HIS A 292 17.67 -10.49 -12.84
N HIS A 293 16.47 -11.06 -12.67
CA HIS A 293 15.88 -11.52 -11.42
C HIS A 293 16.71 -12.56 -10.64
N TYR A 294 17.96 -12.80 -11.00
CA TYR A 294 18.76 -13.95 -10.59
C TYR A 294 20.11 -13.63 -9.93
N LEU A 295 20.44 -12.36 -9.65
CA LEU A 295 21.67 -12.04 -8.93
C LEU A 295 21.48 -11.98 -7.40
N PHE A 296 20.71 -12.89 -6.81
CA PHE A 296 20.72 -13.11 -5.35
C PHE A 296 21.84 -14.10 -4.99
N HIS A 297 23.09 -13.70 -5.20
CA HIS A 297 24.24 -14.50 -4.81
C HIS A 297 24.49 -14.37 -3.29
N PRO A 298 24.76 -15.48 -2.55
CA PRO A 298 25.01 -15.44 -1.11
C PRO A 298 26.19 -14.57 -0.67
N TYR A 299 27.08 -14.18 -1.60
CA TYR A 299 28.23 -13.30 -1.36
C TYR A 299 27.92 -11.80 -1.51
N LEU A 300 26.75 -11.42 -2.00
CA LEU A 300 26.32 -10.03 -2.16
C LEU A 300 25.80 -9.48 -0.84
N THR A 301 26.70 -9.30 0.14
CA THR A 301 26.32 -8.78 1.46
C THR A 301 27.27 -7.71 1.99
N LYS A 302 26.72 -6.80 2.78
CA LYS A 302 27.26 -5.52 3.28
C LYS A 302 28.53 -5.60 4.16
N ASN A 303 29.02 -6.77 4.54
CA ASN A 303 30.01 -6.90 5.62
C ASN A 303 31.27 -7.57 5.09
N ASN A 304 32.45 -6.95 5.27
CA ASN A 304 33.80 -7.54 5.20
C ASN A 304 33.78 -9.08 5.08
N VAL A 305 33.59 -9.56 3.85
CA VAL A 305 33.36 -10.98 3.58
C VAL A 305 34.73 -11.63 3.44
N VAL A 306 34.98 -12.68 4.22
CA VAL A 306 36.19 -13.48 4.13
C VAL A 306 35.84 -14.79 3.45
N LEU A 307 36.24 -14.89 2.18
CA LEU A 307 36.09 -16.10 1.37
C LEU A 307 37.40 -16.90 1.34
N PRO A 308 37.35 -18.24 1.38
CA PRO A 308 38.48 -19.10 1.07
C PRO A 308 39.03 -18.78 -0.33
N LYS A 309 40.34 -18.90 -0.51
CA LYS A 309 41.04 -18.53 -1.77
C LYS A 309 40.37 -19.10 -3.03
N LYS A 310 39.99 -20.38 -3.01
CA LYS A 310 39.32 -21.05 -4.14
C LYS A 310 37.95 -20.42 -4.47
N LEU A 311 37.09 -20.26 -3.46
CA LEU A 311 35.77 -19.63 -3.64
C LEU A 311 35.91 -18.16 -4.06
N ARG A 312 36.95 -17.48 -3.56
CA ARG A 312 37.25 -16.10 -3.94
C ARG A 312 37.65 -15.97 -5.40
N GLN A 313 38.50 -16.86 -5.90
CA GLN A 313 38.89 -16.90 -7.32
C GLN A 313 37.71 -17.26 -8.23
N GLN A 314 36.87 -18.22 -7.82
CA GLN A 314 35.64 -18.56 -8.53
C GLN A 314 34.70 -17.35 -8.61
N TRP A 315 34.47 -16.67 -7.49
CA TRP A 315 33.62 -15.48 -7.46
C TRP A 315 34.15 -14.34 -8.33
N GLN A 316 35.48 -14.13 -8.34
CA GLN A 316 36.10 -13.16 -9.23
C GLN A 316 35.87 -13.50 -10.71
N ALA A 317 36.08 -14.77 -11.09
CA ALA A 317 35.88 -15.22 -12.47
C ALA A 317 34.40 -15.12 -12.90
N GLU A 318 33.48 -15.41 -11.99
CA GLU A 318 32.04 -15.23 -12.22
C GLU A 318 31.71 -13.77 -12.50
N ILE A 319 32.13 -12.84 -11.62
CA ILE A 319 31.90 -11.39 -11.82
C ILE A 319 32.47 -10.91 -13.15
N GLU A 320 33.71 -11.28 -13.49
CA GLU A 320 34.37 -10.90 -14.75
C GLU A 320 33.66 -11.51 -15.99
N GLY A 321 32.94 -12.62 -15.82
CA GLY A 321 32.16 -13.32 -16.84
C GLY A 321 30.72 -12.81 -17.01
N LEU A 322 30.17 -12.02 -16.10
CA LEU A 322 28.77 -11.58 -16.13
C LEU A 322 28.49 -10.60 -17.29
N THR A 323 27.80 -11.07 -18.32
CA THR A 323 27.32 -10.24 -19.45
C THR A 323 26.52 -9.02 -18.98
N PRO A 324 25.58 -9.12 -18.02
CA PRO A 324 24.81 -7.95 -17.56
C PRO A 324 25.69 -6.85 -16.97
N LEU A 325 26.73 -7.23 -16.22
CA LEU A 325 27.66 -6.26 -15.65
C LEU A 325 28.41 -5.50 -16.75
N LYS A 326 28.88 -6.20 -17.79
CA LYS A 326 29.57 -5.56 -18.93
C LYS A 326 28.68 -4.57 -19.68
N GLU A 327 27.40 -4.90 -19.84
CA GLU A 327 26.42 -4.00 -20.45
C GLU A 327 26.21 -2.74 -19.59
N TRP A 328 26.04 -2.92 -18.28
CA TRP A 328 25.93 -1.80 -17.33
C TRP A 328 27.18 -0.95 -17.31
N GLU A 329 28.36 -1.57 -17.34
CA GLU A 329 29.65 -0.88 -17.35
C GLU A 329 29.79 0.03 -18.58
N ARG A 330 29.41 -0.47 -19.76
CA ARG A 330 29.39 0.30 -21.01
C ARG A 330 28.41 1.48 -20.93
N ASP A 331 27.22 1.24 -20.41
CA ASP A 331 26.14 2.23 -20.42
C ASP A 331 26.33 3.33 -19.34
N LEU A 332 27.05 3.03 -18.25
CA LEU A 332 27.33 3.93 -17.12
C LEU A 332 28.72 4.56 -17.12
N ASP A 333 29.57 4.21 -18.09
CA ASP A 333 30.90 4.82 -18.28
C ASP A 333 30.80 6.35 -18.51
N LYS A 334 29.62 6.82 -18.91
CA LYS A 334 29.28 8.24 -19.04
C LYS A 334 28.03 8.55 -18.19
N PRO A 335 27.83 9.82 -17.79
CA PRO A 335 26.60 10.24 -17.14
C PRO A 335 25.38 9.83 -17.96
N PHE A 336 24.49 9.07 -17.33
CA PHE A 336 23.33 8.50 -18.01
C PHE A 336 22.42 9.60 -18.55
N ARG A 337 22.02 9.50 -19.83
CA ARG A 337 21.05 10.42 -20.43
C ARG A 337 19.64 9.93 -20.09
N SER A 338 18.97 10.63 -19.17
CA SER A 338 17.57 10.35 -18.86
C SER A 338 16.67 10.77 -20.02
N GLY A 339 15.86 9.86 -20.55
CA GLY A 339 14.75 10.19 -21.45
C GLY A 339 13.57 10.78 -20.67
N PHE A 340 12.69 11.57 -21.29
CA PHE A 340 11.47 12.03 -20.64
C PHE A 340 10.31 11.09 -21.00
N PHE A 341 9.75 10.36 -20.03
CA PHE A 341 8.45 9.69 -20.21
C PHE A 341 7.35 10.54 -19.60
N PRO A 342 6.36 11.00 -20.39
CA PRO A 342 5.23 11.72 -19.87
C PRO A 342 4.41 10.81 -18.96
N MET A 343 4.29 11.22 -17.70
CA MET A 343 3.41 10.59 -16.73
C MET A 343 1.95 10.91 -17.05
N LYS A 344 1.04 9.97 -16.78
CA LYS A 344 -0.41 10.19 -16.86
C LYS A 344 -1.07 9.86 -15.53
N ASN A 345 -2.18 10.53 -15.19
CA ASN A 345 -2.87 10.37 -13.91
C ASN A 345 -3.31 8.93 -13.64
N ASP A 346 -3.67 8.19 -14.68
CA ASP A 346 -4.11 6.79 -14.65
C ASP A 346 -2.95 5.77 -14.66
N ARG A 347 -1.71 6.20 -14.94
CA ARG A 347 -0.56 5.31 -15.21
C ARG A 347 0.72 5.69 -14.46
N LEU A 348 0.62 6.49 -13.39
CA LEU A 348 1.81 6.96 -12.67
C LEU A 348 2.70 5.78 -12.22
N ASP A 349 2.11 4.68 -11.76
CA ASP A 349 2.79 3.60 -11.03
C ASP A 349 3.62 2.58 -11.84
N CYS A 350 3.66 2.64 -13.18
CA CYS A 350 4.42 1.65 -13.98
C CYS A 350 5.94 1.92 -14.09
N ALA A 351 6.44 3.02 -13.53
CA ALA A 351 7.83 3.45 -13.65
C ALA A 351 8.79 2.95 -12.54
N PHE A 352 8.34 2.05 -11.65
CA PHE A 352 8.95 1.86 -10.32
C PHE A 352 9.62 0.49 -10.06
N SER A 353 9.87 -0.34 -11.08
CA SER A 353 10.16 -1.78 -10.87
C SER A 353 11.64 -2.21 -10.82
N TYR A 354 12.62 -1.30 -10.73
CA TYR A 354 14.03 -1.64 -11.04
C TYR A 354 14.98 -1.75 -9.83
N HIS A 355 14.46 -1.64 -8.61
CA HIS A 355 15.24 -1.48 -7.39
C HIS A 355 16.25 -2.62 -7.12
N SER A 356 15.89 -3.86 -7.45
CA SER A 356 16.75 -5.03 -7.27
C SER A 356 18.01 -5.00 -8.14
N ASP A 357 17.89 -4.47 -9.35
CA ASP A 357 18.93 -4.61 -10.37
C ASP A 357 20.08 -3.63 -10.08
N TYR A 358 19.76 -2.40 -9.70
CA TYR A 358 20.76 -1.42 -9.31
C TYR A 358 21.49 -1.79 -8.02
N ARG A 359 20.77 -2.36 -7.05
CA ARG A 359 21.41 -2.85 -5.83
C ARG A 359 22.43 -3.94 -6.15
N SER A 360 22.09 -4.82 -7.10
CA SER A 360 23.00 -5.85 -7.60
C SER A 360 24.22 -5.22 -8.30
N PHE A 361 24.01 -4.24 -9.19
CA PHE A 361 25.08 -3.47 -9.83
C PHE A 361 26.07 -2.88 -8.81
N PHE A 362 25.59 -2.13 -7.82
CA PHE A 362 26.45 -1.50 -6.83
C PHE A 362 27.25 -2.51 -5.99
N TRP A 363 26.68 -3.68 -5.69
CA TRP A 363 27.39 -4.73 -4.98
C TRP A 363 28.44 -5.44 -5.84
N LEU A 364 28.19 -5.63 -7.12
CA LEU A 364 29.17 -6.19 -8.05
C LEU A 364 30.35 -5.24 -8.24
N GLU A 365 30.09 -3.94 -8.42
CA GLU A 365 31.14 -2.92 -8.53
C GLU A 365 31.95 -2.77 -7.24
N TRP A 366 31.31 -2.90 -6.07
CA TRP A 366 32.01 -2.96 -4.79
C TRP A 366 33.02 -4.11 -4.76
N TRP A 367 32.64 -5.31 -5.19
CA TRP A 367 33.55 -6.46 -5.28
C TRP A 367 34.68 -6.24 -6.29
N LYS A 368 34.38 -5.61 -7.44
CA LYS A 368 35.37 -5.25 -8.45
C LYS A 368 36.45 -4.33 -7.86
N ILE A 369 36.05 -3.32 -7.07
CA ILE A 369 36.99 -2.46 -6.36
C ILE A 369 37.85 -3.26 -5.39
N VAL A 370 37.27 -4.16 -4.59
CA VAL A 370 38.03 -5.02 -3.68
C VAL A 370 39.11 -5.80 -4.44
N PHE A 371 38.79 -6.42 -5.56
CA PHE A 371 39.76 -7.17 -6.37
C PHE A 371 40.84 -6.28 -7.00
N LEU A 372 40.49 -5.07 -7.44
CA LEU A 372 41.45 -4.12 -8.02
C LEU A 372 42.45 -3.60 -6.97
N LEU A 373 41.98 -3.31 -5.75
CA LEU A 373 42.86 -2.89 -4.66
C LEU A 373 43.85 -4.00 -4.26
N GLU A 374 43.44 -5.26 -4.33
CA GLU A 374 44.31 -6.42 -4.11
C GLU A 374 45.34 -6.63 -5.23
N LYS A 375 44.97 -6.31 -6.47
CA LYS A 375 45.88 -6.30 -7.63
C LYS A 375 46.79 -5.07 -7.68
N ASN A 376 46.77 -4.23 -6.64
CA ASN A 376 47.59 -3.02 -6.55
C ASN A 376 47.22 -1.95 -7.60
N ASP A 377 45.96 -1.90 -8.06
CA ASP A 377 45.47 -0.97 -9.08
C ASP A 377 44.39 0.00 -8.53
N PRO A 378 44.79 0.99 -7.72
CA PRO A 378 43.87 1.97 -7.16
C PRO A 378 43.32 2.94 -8.21
N ALA A 379 44.02 3.12 -9.34
CA ALA A 379 43.59 4.02 -10.41
C ALA A 379 42.35 3.47 -11.12
N GLU A 380 42.33 2.18 -11.44
CA GLU A 380 41.16 1.54 -12.03
C GLU A 380 40.02 1.41 -11.01
N ALA A 381 40.33 1.19 -9.73
CA ALA A 381 39.33 1.20 -8.65
C ALA A 381 38.59 2.55 -8.54
N LEU A 382 39.30 3.67 -8.74
CA LEU A 382 38.70 5.01 -8.79
C LEU A 382 37.77 5.19 -9.99
N LYS A 383 38.10 4.61 -11.16
CA LYS A 383 37.18 4.63 -12.32
C LYS A 383 35.90 3.87 -12.04
N VAL A 384 35.99 2.73 -11.35
CA VAL A 384 34.82 1.97 -10.92
C VAL A 384 33.95 2.79 -9.96
N LEU A 385 34.55 3.47 -8.98
CA LEU A 385 33.80 4.37 -8.11
C LEU A 385 33.13 5.49 -8.91
N HIS A 386 33.81 6.09 -9.88
CA HIS A 386 33.22 7.13 -10.73
C HIS A 386 32.01 6.63 -11.52
N ARG A 387 32.04 5.38 -11.99
CA ARG A 387 30.89 4.73 -12.62
C ARG A 387 29.72 4.55 -11.66
N MET A 388 29.99 4.15 -10.41
CA MET A 388 28.97 4.11 -9.35
C MET A 388 28.40 5.51 -9.07
N GLU A 389 29.22 6.56 -9.10
CA GLU A 389 28.77 7.96 -8.96
C GLU A 389 27.85 8.39 -10.11
N ASN A 390 28.16 8.00 -11.36
CA ASN A 390 27.28 8.22 -12.51
C ASN A 390 25.91 7.55 -12.34
N ALA A 391 25.89 6.32 -11.81
CA ALA A 391 24.64 5.61 -11.51
C ALA A 391 23.84 6.30 -10.39
N LEU A 392 24.50 6.82 -9.35
CA LEU A 392 23.83 7.58 -8.29
C LEU A 392 23.30 8.93 -8.77
N GLU A 393 24.01 9.59 -9.68
CA GLU A 393 23.58 10.87 -10.29
C GLU A 393 22.26 10.69 -11.05
N PHE A 394 22.05 9.54 -11.70
CA PHE A 394 20.77 9.20 -12.31
C PHE A 394 19.63 9.18 -11.28
N TYR A 395 19.82 8.50 -10.14
CA TYR A 395 18.82 8.51 -9.05
C TYR A 395 18.62 9.90 -8.44
N ARG A 396 19.68 10.70 -8.43
CA ARG A 396 19.63 12.10 -7.98
C ARG A 396 18.61 12.91 -8.77
N ARG A 397 18.53 12.61 -10.07
CA ARG A 397 17.60 13.22 -11.03
C ARG A 397 16.25 12.50 -11.08
N ASN A 398 16.02 11.51 -10.22
CA ASN A 398 14.77 10.79 -10.13
C ASN A 398 14.09 11.03 -8.77
N PRO A 399 13.12 11.96 -8.67
CA PRO A 399 12.50 12.33 -7.39
C PRO A 399 11.67 11.19 -6.76
N ILE A 400 11.43 10.13 -7.52
CA ILE A 400 10.63 8.96 -7.17
C ILE A 400 11.27 8.08 -6.08
N ASN A 401 12.61 8.07 -5.99
CA ASN A 401 13.34 7.04 -5.24
C ASN A 401 14.28 7.60 -4.17
N MET A 402 13.89 8.66 -3.46
CA MET A 402 14.76 9.25 -2.43
C MET A 402 15.17 8.23 -1.36
N HIS A 403 14.27 7.35 -0.92
CA HIS A 403 14.58 6.25 0.00
C HIS A 403 15.72 5.36 -0.51
N GLU A 404 15.74 5.12 -1.81
CA GLU A 404 16.71 4.23 -2.43
C GLU A 404 18.03 4.90 -2.70
N LEU A 405 18.00 6.19 -3.06
CA LEU A 405 19.20 6.98 -3.14
C LEU A 405 19.89 7.04 -1.76
N LEU A 406 19.10 7.19 -0.69
CA LEU A 406 19.61 7.12 0.69
C LEU A 406 20.25 5.75 0.97
N TRP A 407 19.61 4.66 0.54
CA TRP A 407 20.13 3.30 0.72
C TRP A 407 21.41 3.05 -0.09
N ASN A 408 21.41 3.36 -1.39
CA ASN A 408 22.52 3.08 -2.31
C ASN A 408 23.74 3.97 -2.02
N ASP A 409 23.55 5.27 -1.72
CA ASP A 409 24.68 6.14 -1.39
C ASP A 409 25.31 5.74 -0.05
N ALA A 410 24.49 5.56 1.01
CA ALA A 410 24.98 5.22 2.33
C ALA A 410 25.54 3.80 2.46
N HIS A 411 25.08 2.83 1.65
CA HIS A 411 25.49 1.43 1.77
C HIS A 411 26.41 0.90 0.67
N CYS A 412 26.56 1.63 -0.43
CA CYS A 412 27.47 1.23 -1.50
C CYS A 412 28.59 2.25 -1.64
N ARG A 413 28.31 3.48 -2.09
CA ARG A 413 29.34 4.49 -2.36
C ARG A 413 30.15 4.84 -1.13
N LEU A 414 29.52 5.21 -0.02
CA LEU A 414 30.28 5.61 1.18
C LEU A 414 31.11 4.45 1.76
N ASN A 415 30.63 3.21 1.67
CA ASN A 415 31.41 2.05 2.09
C ASN A 415 32.59 1.75 1.15
N VAL A 416 32.47 2.03 -0.15
CA VAL A 416 33.61 1.98 -1.07
C VAL A 416 34.65 3.04 -0.73
N MET A 417 34.20 4.26 -0.39
CA MET A 417 35.11 5.34 0.03
C MET A 417 35.88 4.96 1.30
N GLU A 418 35.25 4.25 2.26
CA GLU A 418 35.93 3.68 3.44
C GLU A 418 37.09 2.75 3.03
N LEU A 419 36.88 1.89 2.02
CA LEU A 419 37.92 0.99 1.50
C LEU A 419 39.05 1.73 0.81
N LEU A 420 38.72 2.73 -0.01
CA LEU A 420 39.71 3.51 -0.76
C LEU A 420 40.54 4.42 0.17
N LEU A 421 39.93 4.98 1.21
CA LEU A 421 40.64 5.71 2.26
C LEU A 421 41.60 4.79 3.01
N ALA A 422 41.12 3.61 3.42
CA ALA A 422 41.93 2.60 4.10
C ALA A 422 43.12 2.10 3.29
N ASP A 423 43.02 2.15 1.96
CA ASP A 423 44.10 1.80 1.07
C ASP A 423 45.21 2.88 0.97
N GLY A 424 44.93 4.12 1.41
CA GLY A 424 45.91 5.20 1.54
C GLY A 424 46.44 5.80 0.23
N ARG A 425 46.08 5.25 -0.94
CA ARG A 425 46.64 5.64 -2.25
C ARG A 425 45.77 6.58 -3.08
N VAL A 426 44.62 7.01 -2.55
CA VAL A 426 43.78 8.01 -3.23
C VAL A 426 44.50 9.36 -3.26
N PRO A 427 44.60 10.07 -4.40
CA PRO A 427 45.28 11.37 -4.46
C PRO A 427 44.60 12.48 -3.64
N ASP A 428 45.38 13.42 -3.10
CA ASP A 428 44.88 14.58 -2.34
C ASP A 428 43.80 15.39 -3.07
N PRO A 429 43.93 15.71 -4.38
CA PRO A 429 42.88 16.45 -5.10
C PRO A 429 41.54 15.71 -5.09
N GLU A 430 41.58 14.38 -5.17
CA GLU A 430 40.40 13.53 -5.18
C GLU A 430 39.73 13.50 -3.80
N LEU A 431 40.52 13.40 -2.72
CA LEU A 431 40.03 13.51 -1.35
C LEU A 431 39.33 14.85 -1.08
N LYS A 432 39.93 15.96 -1.55
CA LYS A 432 39.33 17.30 -1.44
C LYS A 432 38.04 17.40 -2.25
N ARG A 433 38.00 16.83 -3.46
CA ARG A 433 36.80 16.75 -4.31
C ARG A 433 35.67 16.00 -3.58
N TRP A 434 35.97 14.84 -3.00
CA TRP A 434 35.00 14.05 -2.24
C TRP A 434 34.45 14.81 -1.04
N SER A 435 35.30 15.48 -0.27
CA SER A 435 34.84 16.27 0.88
C SER A 435 33.87 17.39 0.47
N ALA A 436 34.18 18.10 -0.61
CA ALA A 436 33.32 19.15 -1.16
C ALA A 436 32.00 18.61 -1.71
N ASP A 437 32.04 17.49 -2.44
CA ASP A 437 30.84 16.81 -2.96
C ASP A 437 29.91 16.33 -1.81
N LEU A 438 30.47 15.74 -0.76
CA LEU A 438 29.69 15.30 0.41
C LEU A 438 29.01 16.47 1.12
N GLU A 439 29.69 17.62 1.24
CA GLU A 439 29.10 18.84 1.80
C GLU A 439 27.93 19.34 0.94
N GLN A 440 28.14 19.39 -0.38
CA GLN A 440 27.11 19.84 -1.30
C GLN A 440 25.90 18.91 -1.27
N ARG A 441 26.11 17.60 -1.22
CA ARG A 441 25.03 16.60 -1.11
C ARG A 441 24.26 16.72 0.20
N GLU A 442 24.94 17.00 1.31
CA GLU A 442 24.27 17.26 2.59
C GLU A 442 23.31 18.46 2.49
N LYS A 443 23.73 19.56 1.84
CA LYS A 443 22.91 20.76 1.62
C LYS A 443 21.68 20.49 0.75
N GLU A 444 21.72 19.48 -0.11
CA GLU A 444 20.60 19.10 -0.99
C GLU A 444 19.56 18.21 -0.31
N ILE A 445 19.88 17.53 0.81
CA ILE A 445 18.95 16.62 1.51
C ILE A 445 17.59 17.29 1.78
N PRO A 446 17.51 18.52 2.32
CA PRO A 446 16.25 19.23 2.53
C PRO A 446 15.32 19.31 1.34
N GLU A 447 15.83 19.74 0.20
CA GLU A 447 15.01 19.96 -0.98
C GLU A 447 14.54 18.62 -1.54
N ARG A 448 15.37 17.59 -1.43
CA ARG A 448 14.98 16.23 -1.83
C ARG A 448 13.89 15.65 -0.95
N GLU A 449 13.91 15.91 0.36
CA GLU A 449 12.81 15.50 1.25
C GLU A 449 11.51 16.15 0.78
N ARG A 450 11.54 17.45 0.49
CA ARG A 450 10.38 18.19 -0.02
C ARG A 450 9.85 17.59 -1.32
N LEU A 451 10.73 17.34 -2.30
CA LEU A 451 10.36 16.79 -3.61
C LEU A 451 9.80 15.37 -3.50
N SER A 452 10.39 14.55 -2.65
CA SER A 452 9.93 13.18 -2.42
C SER A 452 8.56 13.18 -1.73
N ILE A 453 8.34 14.05 -0.75
CA ILE A 453 7.02 14.26 -0.12
C ILE A 453 5.98 14.68 -1.17
N TYR A 454 6.29 15.67 -2.01
CA TYR A 454 5.41 16.11 -3.11
C TYR A 454 5.04 14.93 -4.02
N MET A 455 6.03 14.16 -4.46
CA MET A 455 5.85 13.01 -5.35
C MET A 455 4.97 11.92 -4.73
N HIS A 456 5.17 11.59 -3.45
CA HIS A 456 4.28 10.70 -2.72
C HIS A 456 2.85 11.24 -2.63
N THR A 457 2.69 12.55 -2.44
CA THR A 457 1.38 13.21 -2.38
C THR A 457 0.66 13.15 -3.74
N VAL A 458 1.37 13.42 -4.84
CA VAL A 458 0.88 13.25 -6.21
C VAL A 458 0.44 11.81 -6.45
N ARG A 459 1.26 10.82 -6.05
CA ARG A 459 0.95 9.40 -6.21
C ARG A 459 -0.35 9.00 -5.50
N ILE A 460 -0.52 9.45 -4.26
CA ILE A 460 -1.75 9.21 -3.50
C ILE A 460 -2.95 9.84 -4.22
N ASN A 461 -2.85 11.10 -4.66
CA ASN A 461 -3.96 11.76 -5.34
C ASN A 461 -4.30 11.10 -6.69
N CYS A 462 -3.29 10.73 -7.48
CA CYS A 462 -3.45 10.03 -8.76
C CYS A 462 -4.04 8.63 -8.57
N LEU A 463 -3.75 7.92 -7.47
CA LEU A 463 -4.40 6.66 -7.15
C LEU A 463 -5.90 6.83 -6.94
N PHE A 464 -6.33 7.83 -6.16
CA PHE A 464 -7.75 8.13 -6.01
C PHE A 464 -8.39 8.52 -7.35
N TYR A 465 -7.68 9.30 -8.17
CA TYR A 465 -8.11 9.61 -9.53
C TYR A 465 -8.30 8.35 -10.39
N ARG A 466 -7.34 7.41 -10.33
CA ARG A 466 -7.36 6.15 -11.07
C ARG A 466 -8.48 5.23 -10.60
N LEU A 467 -8.75 5.15 -9.30
CA LEU A 467 -9.90 4.40 -8.77
C LEU A 467 -11.22 5.02 -9.22
N ALA A 468 -11.28 6.35 -9.29
CA ALA A 468 -12.47 7.07 -9.71
C ALA A 468 -12.71 6.99 -11.23
N HIS A 469 -11.67 7.15 -12.05
CA HIS A 469 -11.77 7.42 -13.50
C HIS A 469 -10.92 6.51 -14.39
N GLY A 470 -10.08 5.64 -13.83
CA GLY A 470 -9.12 4.85 -14.60
C GLY A 470 -9.77 3.72 -15.41
N ASP A 471 -9.01 3.21 -16.38
CA ASP A 471 -9.40 2.13 -17.31
C ASP A 471 -9.50 0.73 -16.66
N HIS A 472 -9.59 0.66 -15.33
CA HIS A 472 -9.83 -0.59 -14.62
C HIS A 472 -11.25 -1.11 -14.90
N SER A 473 -11.49 -2.39 -14.58
CA SER A 473 -12.74 -3.10 -14.90
C SER A 473 -14.02 -2.39 -14.45
N LEU A 474 -13.96 -1.48 -13.46
CA LEU A 474 -15.10 -0.62 -13.14
C LEU A 474 -14.69 0.72 -12.48
N PRO A 475 -14.89 1.89 -13.13
CA PRO A 475 -14.61 3.18 -12.50
C PRO A 475 -15.57 3.46 -11.35
N LEU A 476 -15.06 3.93 -10.20
CA LEU A 476 -15.89 4.24 -9.02
C LEU A 476 -16.72 5.51 -9.19
N TYR A 477 -16.28 6.45 -10.02
CA TYR A 477 -16.92 7.76 -10.14
C TYR A 477 -18.37 7.67 -10.63
N PRO A 478 -18.73 6.94 -11.70
CA PRO A 478 -20.13 6.79 -12.12
C PRO A 478 -21.03 6.13 -11.06
N LEU A 479 -20.46 5.29 -10.21
CA LEU A 479 -21.17 4.52 -9.18
C LEU A 479 -21.43 5.31 -7.91
N ARG A 480 -20.89 6.53 -7.79
CA ARG A 480 -21.09 7.39 -6.61
C ARG A 480 -22.56 7.63 -6.28
N TRP A 481 -23.43 7.56 -7.29
CA TRP A 481 -24.87 7.71 -7.15
C TRP A 481 -25.59 6.42 -6.75
N LEU A 482 -24.97 5.26 -6.88
CA LEU A 482 -25.59 4.00 -6.42
C LEU A 482 -25.39 3.80 -4.92
N TYR A 483 -24.23 4.23 -4.42
CA TYR A 483 -23.89 4.10 -3.00
C TYR A 483 -23.11 5.31 -2.47
N PRO A 484 -23.80 6.47 -2.28
CA PRO A 484 -23.18 7.69 -1.78
C PRO A 484 -22.40 7.56 -0.46
N PRO A 485 -22.79 6.71 0.53
CA PRO A 485 -22.00 6.53 1.75
C PRO A 485 -20.56 6.07 1.50
N ALA A 486 -20.33 5.18 0.54
CA ALA A 486 -18.97 4.75 0.19
C ALA A 486 -18.19 5.84 -0.54
N TRP A 487 -18.85 6.62 -1.39
CA TRP A 487 -18.20 7.76 -2.07
C TRP A 487 -17.80 8.85 -1.07
N TYR A 488 -18.68 9.18 -0.12
CA TYR A 488 -18.37 10.05 1.02
C TYR A 488 -17.12 9.59 1.76
N TYR A 489 -17.08 8.30 2.11
CA TYR A 489 -15.96 7.72 2.84
C TYR A 489 -14.66 7.77 2.03
N ALA A 490 -14.70 7.45 0.74
CA ALA A 490 -13.53 7.51 -0.14
C ALA A 490 -12.94 8.92 -0.27
N GLU A 491 -13.80 9.95 -0.43
CA GLU A 491 -13.35 11.34 -0.50
C GLU A 491 -12.85 11.87 0.84
N LEU A 492 -13.48 11.44 1.95
CA LEU A 492 -12.98 11.73 3.29
C LEU A 492 -11.58 11.13 3.49
N ASP A 493 -11.38 9.88 3.09
CA ASP A 493 -10.08 9.19 3.18
C ASP A 493 -9.02 9.85 2.28
N ARG A 494 -9.40 10.29 1.06
CA ARG A 494 -8.53 11.09 0.19
C ARG A 494 -8.11 12.39 0.86
N LYS A 495 -9.06 13.18 1.36
CA LYS A 495 -8.79 14.44 2.07
C LYS A 495 -7.85 14.23 3.25
N MET A 496 -8.16 13.25 4.10
CA MET A 496 -7.36 12.95 5.29
C MET A 496 -5.94 12.53 4.89
N SER A 497 -5.79 11.66 3.89
CA SER A 497 -4.49 11.22 3.36
C SER A 497 -3.65 12.40 2.86
N LEU A 498 -4.25 13.30 2.08
CA LEU A 498 -3.56 14.49 1.55
C LEU A 498 -3.14 15.46 2.66
N SER A 499 -4.03 15.72 3.62
CA SER A 499 -3.79 16.72 4.68
C SER A 499 -2.54 16.45 5.53
N ARG A 500 -2.01 15.22 5.52
CA ARG A 500 -0.79 14.83 6.23
C ARG A 500 0.47 15.45 5.64
N PHE A 501 0.46 15.80 4.36
CA PHE A 501 1.66 16.24 3.63
C PHE A 501 1.84 17.77 3.60
N ARG A 502 1.24 18.49 4.55
CA ARG A 502 1.37 19.95 4.73
C ARG A 502 2.73 20.40 5.30
N HIS A 503 3.76 19.55 5.19
CA HIS A 503 5.10 19.84 5.66
C HIS A 503 6.14 19.43 4.62
N ASN A 504 7.26 20.16 4.57
CA ASN A 504 8.37 19.91 3.65
C ASN A 504 9.47 19.00 4.25
N ARG A 505 9.22 18.38 5.41
CA ARG A 505 10.20 17.56 6.15
C ARG A 505 9.55 16.31 6.71
N TYR A 506 10.20 15.17 6.56
CA TYR A 506 9.71 13.90 7.12
C TYR A 506 9.54 13.98 8.64
N SER A 507 10.47 14.61 9.34
CA SER A 507 10.45 14.76 10.80
C SER A 507 9.25 15.56 11.33
N LYS A 508 8.59 16.34 10.47
CA LYS A 508 7.42 17.15 10.82
C LYS A 508 6.10 16.49 10.40
N LEU A 509 6.15 15.43 9.60
CA LEU A 509 4.94 14.72 9.21
C LEU A 509 4.36 13.97 10.42
N PRO A 510 3.04 13.97 10.61
CA PRO A 510 2.42 13.31 11.74
C PRO A 510 2.62 11.78 11.66
N TYR A 511 2.95 11.19 12.82
CA TYR A 511 3.07 9.75 12.96
C TYR A 511 1.72 9.07 12.65
N SER A 512 1.75 7.90 12.01
CA SER A 512 0.51 7.23 11.62
C SER A 512 -0.13 6.52 12.82
N ASP A 513 -1.03 7.20 13.52
CA ASP A 513 -2.10 6.52 14.28
C ASP A 513 -3.29 6.13 13.36
N TYR A 514 -3.16 6.42 12.06
CA TYR A 514 -4.19 6.26 11.06
C TYR A 514 -4.30 4.79 10.61
N ASN A 515 -5.30 4.09 11.14
CA ASN A 515 -5.51 2.66 10.95
C ASN A 515 -6.55 2.30 9.87
N PHE A 516 -6.99 3.23 9.01
CA PHE A 516 -8.24 3.05 8.25
C PHE A 516 -8.15 3.43 6.76
N GLY A 517 -8.95 2.78 5.91
CA GLY A 517 -9.21 3.16 4.51
C GLY A 517 -8.30 2.59 3.42
N ILE A 518 -8.66 2.87 2.15
CA ILE A 518 -7.85 2.58 0.94
C ILE A 518 -6.54 3.39 0.99
N GLY A 519 -6.61 4.59 1.59
CA GLY A 519 -5.48 5.44 1.91
C GLY A 519 -4.48 4.80 2.88
N ARG A 520 -4.86 3.84 3.74
CA ARG A 520 -3.93 3.16 4.65
C ARG A 520 -2.79 2.43 3.92
N PHE A 521 -3.10 1.80 2.79
CA PHE A 521 -2.13 0.99 2.05
C PHE A 521 -1.06 1.85 1.35
N TYR A 522 -1.35 3.11 1.03
CA TYR A 522 -0.45 4.00 0.28
C TYR A 522 0.02 5.24 1.05
N SER A 523 -0.74 5.70 2.05
CA SER A 523 -0.41 6.87 2.89
C SER A 523 0.49 6.53 4.09
N ASN A 524 0.70 5.24 4.36
CA ASN A 524 1.74 4.79 5.29
C ASN A 524 3.10 4.91 4.61
N LEU A 525 3.51 6.13 4.28
CA LEU A 525 4.94 6.42 4.27
C LEU A 525 5.44 5.99 5.65
N PRO A 526 6.49 5.18 5.72
CA PRO A 526 7.15 4.91 6.98
C PRO A 526 7.93 6.17 7.38
N VAL A 527 7.23 7.22 7.81
CA VAL A 527 7.76 8.56 8.08
C VAL A 527 8.96 8.48 9.03
N GLN A 528 8.91 7.58 10.01
CA GLN A 528 10.05 7.30 10.89
C GLN A 528 11.25 6.72 10.15
N ILE A 529 11.04 5.73 9.26
CA ILE A 529 12.11 5.15 8.46
C ILE A 529 12.71 6.23 7.53
N MET A 530 11.88 7.06 6.91
CA MET A 530 12.35 8.13 6.03
C MET A 530 13.13 9.21 6.78
N THR A 531 12.63 9.64 7.95
CA THR A 531 13.33 10.59 8.83
C THR A 531 14.65 10.01 9.32
N ARG A 532 14.64 8.75 9.76
CA ARG A 532 15.83 8.03 10.21
C ARG A 532 16.86 7.97 9.08
N ASN A 533 16.46 7.58 7.88
CA ASN A 533 17.36 7.43 6.74
C ASN A 533 18.01 8.76 6.34
N SER A 534 17.24 9.84 6.29
CA SER A 534 17.77 11.18 6.00
C SER A 534 18.82 11.64 7.02
N ARG A 535 18.55 11.45 8.32
CA ARG A 535 19.52 11.73 9.38
C ARG A 535 20.73 10.80 9.35
N THR A 536 20.53 9.52 9.05
CA THR A 536 21.62 8.55 8.88
C THR A 536 22.55 8.93 7.74
N LEU A 537 22.00 9.37 6.60
CA LEU A 537 22.81 9.84 5.47
C LEU A 537 23.60 11.11 5.85
N THR A 538 22.95 12.07 6.50
CA THR A 538 23.60 13.28 7.03
C THR A 538 24.76 12.90 7.96
N ALA A 539 24.53 11.97 8.89
CA ALA A 539 25.54 11.50 9.82
C ALA A 539 26.71 10.83 9.09
N LYS A 540 26.44 9.98 8.10
CA LYS A 540 27.45 9.32 7.27
C LYS A 540 28.28 10.30 6.45
N TYR A 541 27.66 11.30 5.82
CA TYR A 541 28.40 12.33 5.05
C TYR A 541 29.35 13.11 5.96
N ARG A 542 28.87 13.58 7.11
CA ARG A 542 29.70 14.28 8.11
C ARG A 542 30.84 13.42 8.64
N ALA A 543 30.55 12.18 9.00
CA ALA A 543 31.57 11.24 9.49
C ALA A 543 32.63 10.93 8.43
N MET A 544 32.22 10.74 7.17
CA MET A 544 33.15 10.51 6.05
C MET A 544 34.02 11.73 5.77
N ARG A 545 33.45 12.95 5.79
CA ARG A 545 34.24 14.19 5.64
C ARG A 545 35.28 14.35 6.75
N ALA A 546 34.93 14.00 7.99
CA ALA A 546 35.88 14.01 9.09
C ALA A 546 37.01 12.99 8.89
N LEU A 547 36.72 11.77 8.41
CA LEU A 547 37.75 10.80 8.06
C LEU A 547 38.67 11.27 6.93
N ILE A 548 38.11 11.90 5.89
CA ILE A 548 38.91 12.51 4.81
C ILE A 548 39.83 13.59 5.38
N GLY A 549 39.34 14.43 6.28
CA GLY A 549 40.14 15.45 6.96
C GLY A 549 41.30 14.84 7.78
N VAL A 550 41.01 13.76 8.51
CA VAL A 550 42.01 13.00 9.28
C VAL A 550 43.09 12.39 8.38
N GLU A 551 42.72 11.83 7.24
CA GLU A 551 43.68 11.29 6.27
C GLU A 551 44.57 12.39 5.68
N LEU A 552 43.99 13.54 5.30
CA LEU A 552 44.74 14.69 4.81
C LEU A 552 45.69 15.27 5.89
N GLU A 553 45.25 15.31 7.15
CA GLU A 553 46.09 15.74 8.26
C GLU A 553 47.26 14.78 8.51
N LYS A 554 47.02 13.46 8.43
CA LYS A 554 48.08 12.46 8.51
C LYS A 554 49.10 12.62 7.40
N ARG A 555 48.68 12.94 6.17
CA ARG A 555 49.60 13.21 5.06
C ARG A 555 50.45 14.46 5.29
N ARG A 556 49.89 15.48 5.95
CA ARG A 556 50.60 16.72 6.28
C ARG A 556 51.58 16.56 7.45
N THR A 557 51.16 15.84 8.50
CA THR A 557 51.87 15.80 9.79
C THR A 557 52.64 14.49 10.03
N GLY A 558 52.44 13.49 9.18
CA GLY A 558 53.00 12.14 9.30
C GLY A 558 52.26 11.23 10.28
N LYS A 559 51.29 11.73 11.05
CA LYS A 559 50.58 10.95 12.09
C LYS A 559 49.09 11.22 12.08
N TYR A 560 48.29 10.19 12.38
CA TYR A 560 46.87 10.40 12.65
C TYR A 560 46.66 11.12 13.98
N PRO A 561 45.74 12.10 14.05
CA PRO A 561 45.44 12.82 15.27
C PRO A 561 44.83 11.89 16.32
N ASP A 562 45.12 12.13 17.60
CA ASP A 562 44.53 11.36 18.70
C ASP A 562 43.12 11.82 19.06
N GLN A 563 42.77 13.07 18.71
CA GLN A 563 41.44 13.66 18.84
C GLN A 563 41.13 14.57 17.66
N LEU A 564 39.85 14.75 17.35
CA LEU A 564 39.41 15.77 16.38
C LEU A 564 39.31 17.12 17.08
N GLU A 565 39.98 18.15 16.55
CA GLU A 565 39.88 19.52 17.06
C GLU A 565 38.47 20.09 16.90
N ASN A 566 37.85 19.85 15.74
CA ASN A 566 36.48 20.30 15.41
C ASN A 566 35.61 19.12 14.93
N PRO A 567 35.14 18.26 15.85
CA PRO A 567 34.30 17.13 15.48
C PRO A 567 32.96 17.61 14.90
N PRO A 568 32.46 16.98 13.83
CA PRO A 568 31.20 17.38 13.23
C PRO A 568 30.03 17.15 14.20
N VAL A 569 28.97 17.94 14.07
CA VAL A 569 27.77 17.81 14.91
C VAL A 569 26.97 16.57 14.50
N ASP A 570 26.55 15.77 15.48
CA ASP A 570 25.67 14.62 15.32
C ASP A 570 24.22 15.08 15.02
N PRO A 571 23.60 14.66 13.89
CA PRO A 571 22.24 15.07 13.53
C PRO A 571 21.13 14.43 14.40
N PHE A 572 21.43 13.42 15.22
CA PHE A 572 20.47 12.78 16.13
C PHE A 572 20.47 13.38 17.53
N THR A 573 21.63 13.84 18.00
CA THR A 573 21.83 14.33 19.38
C THR A 573 22.16 15.81 19.48
N GLY A 574 22.66 16.44 18.41
CA GLY A 574 23.13 17.84 18.41
C GLY A 574 24.48 18.03 19.11
N LYS A 575 25.12 16.96 19.60
CA LYS A 575 26.44 16.97 20.24
C LYS A 575 27.54 16.68 19.21
N PRO A 576 28.83 16.94 19.52
CA PRO A 576 29.89 16.53 18.63
C PRO A 576 29.94 15.00 18.45
N MET A 577 30.25 14.55 17.23
CA MET A 577 30.43 13.13 16.91
C MET A 577 31.64 12.54 17.62
N PHE A 578 31.59 11.23 17.83
CA PHE A 578 32.66 10.50 18.48
C PHE A 578 33.78 10.17 17.49
N TYR A 579 35.01 10.15 17.99
CA TYR A 579 36.21 9.78 17.26
C TYR A 579 36.99 8.73 18.05
N LYS A 580 37.55 7.73 17.37
CA LYS A 580 38.44 6.73 17.96
C LYS A 580 39.53 6.34 16.97
N LYS A 581 40.76 6.33 17.47
CA LYS A 581 41.96 5.74 16.83
C LYS A 581 42.38 4.49 17.61
N GLY A 582 42.83 3.45 16.89
CA GLY A 582 43.32 2.19 17.46
C GLY A 582 42.36 1.01 17.24
N LYS A 583 42.35 0.04 18.15
CA LYS A 583 41.57 -1.20 18.00
C LYS A 583 40.06 -0.95 17.94
N MET A 584 39.44 -1.43 16.87
CA MET A 584 38.01 -1.35 16.64
C MET A 584 37.38 -2.73 16.45
N PRO A 585 36.18 -2.96 17.02
CA PRO A 585 35.43 -4.17 16.75
C PRO A 585 34.92 -4.16 15.30
N LEU A 586 35.14 -5.28 14.61
CA LEU A 586 34.67 -5.54 13.26
C LEU A 586 33.75 -6.76 13.27
N LEU A 587 32.57 -6.60 12.67
CA LEU A 587 31.73 -7.71 12.31
C LEU A 587 32.08 -8.14 10.88
N VAL A 588 32.77 -9.27 10.75
CA VAL A 588 33.10 -9.87 9.46
C VAL A 588 32.17 -11.05 9.18
N LYS A 589 31.98 -11.40 7.91
CA LYS A 589 31.25 -12.61 7.53
C LYS A 589 32.23 -13.62 6.96
N VAL A 590 32.40 -14.73 7.65
CA VAL A 590 33.37 -15.76 7.29
C VAL A 590 32.64 -16.95 6.72
N TRP A 591 33.16 -17.52 5.64
CA TRP A 591 32.59 -18.74 5.06
C TRP A 591 32.75 -19.92 6.02
N ASN A 592 31.64 -20.55 6.38
CA ASN A 592 31.63 -21.81 7.09
C ASN A 592 31.46 -22.96 6.07
N PRO A 593 32.50 -23.76 5.80
CA PRO A 593 32.43 -24.85 4.82
C PRO A 593 31.49 -25.98 5.24
N ALA A 594 31.32 -26.25 6.54
CA ALA A 594 30.42 -27.29 7.03
C ALA A 594 28.94 -26.93 6.82
N LEU A 595 28.61 -25.64 6.88
CA LEU A 595 27.24 -25.15 6.72
C LEU A 595 26.95 -24.61 5.31
N GLY A 596 27.95 -24.56 4.43
CA GLY A 596 27.82 -23.99 3.08
C GLY A 596 27.30 -22.55 3.07
N LYS A 597 27.61 -21.75 4.11
CA LYS A 597 27.08 -20.38 4.27
C LYS A 597 28.02 -19.46 5.01
N LEU A 598 27.82 -18.15 4.83
CA LEU A 598 28.51 -17.11 5.59
C LEU A 598 27.95 -17.02 7.02
N ILE A 599 28.84 -17.03 8.02
CA ILE A 599 28.50 -16.80 9.43
C ILE A 599 29.14 -15.50 9.92
N PRO A 600 28.47 -14.72 10.80
CA PRO A 600 29.07 -13.54 11.40
C PRO A 600 30.14 -13.93 12.43
N GLU A 601 31.31 -13.29 12.38
CA GLU A 601 32.41 -13.45 13.33
C GLU A 601 32.89 -12.05 13.78
N ARG A 602 33.29 -11.93 15.05
CA ARG A 602 33.86 -10.68 15.59
C ARG A 602 35.37 -10.73 15.48
N ARG A 603 35.95 -9.72 14.86
CA ARG A 603 37.40 -9.49 14.80
C ARG A 603 37.73 -8.12 15.36
N GLU A 604 38.99 -7.90 15.70
CA GLU A 604 39.52 -6.59 15.98
C GLU A 604 40.54 -6.22 14.91
N ALA A 605 40.56 -4.95 14.53
CA ALA A 605 41.59 -4.40 13.68
C ALA A 605 41.90 -2.97 14.11
N ASP A 606 43.13 -2.55 13.87
CA ASP A 606 43.54 -1.16 14.06
C ASP A 606 42.97 -0.29 12.95
N GLY A 607 42.60 0.93 13.31
CA GLY A 607 42.06 1.89 12.37
C GLY A 607 41.50 3.13 13.05
N ILE A 608 40.67 3.85 12.31
CA ILE A 608 40.02 5.07 12.76
C ILE A 608 38.53 5.00 12.47
N ALA A 609 37.70 5.46 13.40
CA ALA A 609 36.27 5.64 13.18
C ALA A 609 35.78 6.99 13.68
N VAL A 610 34.82 7.53 12.93
CA VAL A 610 33.97 8.65 13.34
C VAL A 610 32.54 8.17 13.33
N TRP A 611 31.78 8.42 14.39
CA TRP A 611 30.39 7.96 14.45
C TRP A 611 29.42 8.85 15.20
N SER A 612 28.15 8.69 14.85
CA SER A 612 26.99 9.24 15.55
C SER A 612 26.26 8.12 16.29
N LEU A 613 25.58 8.45 17.40
CA LEU A 613 24.87 7.47 18.24
C LEU A 613 23.57 6.92 17.63
N GLY A 614 23.21 7.36 16.42
CA GLY A 614 22.04 6.87 15.72
C GLY A 614 20.71 7.28 16.36
N TRP A 615 19.64 6.61 15.94
CA TRP A 615 18.27 6.92 16.33
C TRP A 615 17.96 6.64 17.80
N ASN A 616 18.50 5.56 18.36
CA ASN A 616 18.27 5.19 19.77
C ASN A 616 19.16 5.96 20.74
N ARG A 617 20.18 6.69 20.23
CA ARG A 617 21.08 7.55 21.01
C ARG A 617 21.91 6.77 22.04
N LYS A 618 22.15 5.48 21.82
CA LYS A 618 22.91 4.59 22.70
C LYS A 618 24.16 4.09 21.98
N SER A 619 25.32 4.24 22.63
CA SER A 619 26.62 3.81 22.11
C SER A 619 26.80 2.30 22.18
N GLU A 620 27.39 1.68 21.16
CA GLU A 620 27.74 0.24 21.16
C GLU A 620 29.00 -0.10 21.99
N GLN A 621 29.67 0.87 22.63
CA GLN A 621 30.88 0.57 23.40
C GLN A 621 30.54 -0.28 24.64
N GLY A 622 30.82 -1.59 24.55
CA GLY A 622 30.88 -2.50 25.69
C GLY A 622 29.71 -3.48 25.90
N GLN A 623 28.78 -3.64 24.95
CA GLN A 623 27.62 -4.55 25.15
C GLN A 623 27.70 -5.87 24.37
N ASP A 624 27.17 -6.93 25.00
CA ASP A 624 27.14 -8.33 24.53
C ASP A 624 26.11 -8.57 23.40
N GLN A 625 26.41 -9.49 22.47
CA GLN A 625 25.73 -9.62 21.16
C GLN A 625 24.21 -9.89 21.22
N ALA A 626 23.71 -10.48 22.31
CA ALA A 626 22.28 -10.70 22.50
C ALA A 626 21.50 -9.38 22.63
N ALA A 627 22.11 -8.34 23.21
CA ALA A 627 21.52 -7.01 23.34
C ALA A 627 21.77 -6.13 22.09
N VAL A 628 22.86 -6.37 21.35
CA VAL A 628 23.27 -5.56 20.18
C VAL A 628 22.35 -5.72 18.98
N ARG A 629 21.67 -6.87 18.80
CA ARG A 629 20.65 -7.02 17.75
C ARG A 629 19.37 -6.23 18.03
N GLU A 630 19.13 -5.82 19.27
CA GLU A 630 17.89 -5.17 19.68
C GLU A 630 18.03 -3.68 20.06
N TYR A 631 19.22 -3.16 20.44
CA TYR A 631 19.28 -1.86 21.15
C TYR A 631 20.27 -0.78 20.72
N ALA A 632 21.21 -0.99 19.79
CA ALA A 632 22.18 0.03 19.37
C ALA A 632 22.20 0.21 17.83
N ASP A 633 22.25 1.46 17.33
CA ASP A 633 22.11 1.77 15.89
C ASP A 633 23.09 2.86 15.43
N ASP A 634 24.31 2.81 15.97
CA ASP A 634 25.40 3.73 15.65
C ASP A 634 25.62 3.84 14.13
N VAL A 635 25.79 5.08 13.68
CA VAL A 635 26.09 5.38 12.28
C VAL A 635 27.56 5.74 12.17
N ARG A 636 28.37 4.80 11.67
CA ARG A 636 29.84 4.91 11.67
C ARG A 636 30.40 5.08 10.27
N ALA A 637 31.40 5.93 10.09
CA ALA A 637 32.38 5.82 9.02
C ALA A 637 33.68 5.26 9.62
N LYS A 638 34.38 4.38 8.91
CA LYS A 638 35.61 3.75 9.41
C LYS A 638 36.67 3.59 8.33
N MET A 639 37.93 3.62 8.76
CA MET A 639 39.11 3.32 7.97
C MET A 639 39.90 2.24 8.71
N ILE A 640 40.05 1.06 8.10
CA ILE A 640 40.73 -0.10 8.72
C ILE A 640 42.13 -0.22 8.12
N PHE A 641 43.16 -0.15 8.97
CA PHE A 641 44.54 -0.25 8.49
C PHE A 641 44.86 -1.65 8.02
N LYS A 642 45.65 -1.74 6.94
CA LYS A 642 46.33 -3.00 6.60
C LYS A 642 47.40 -3.25 7.67
N LYS A 643 47.72 -4.52 7.91
CA LYS A 643 48.63 -4.96 9.00
C LYS A 643 50.02 -4.29 8.98
N GLU A 644 50.41 -3.69 7.86
CA GLU A 644 51.70 -3.03 7.63
C GLU A 644 51.67 -1.52 7.94
N ASP A 645 50.48 -0.89 8.02
CA ASP A 645 50.30 0.56 8.19
C ASP A 645 50.10 1.00 9.66
N ALA A 646 50.24 0.07 10.61
CA ALA A 646 49.89 0.27 12.02
C ALA A 646 50.97 0.96 12.89
N ASN A 647 52.08 1.42 12.28
CA ASN A 647 53.20 2.04 12.98
C ASN A 647 53.30 3.55 12.74
#